data_AF-A0AAN6IKP8-F1
#
_entry.id   AF-A0AAN6IKP8-F1
#
_cell.length_a   1.000
_cell.length_b   1.000
_cell.length_c   1.000
_cell.angle_alpha   90.00
_cell.angle_beta   90.00
_cell.angle_gamma   90.00
#
_symmetry.space_group_name_H-M   'P 1'
#
loop_
_entity.id
_entity.type
_entity.pdbx_description
1 polymer ?
#
loop_
_entity_poly.entity_id
_entity_poly.type
_entity_poly.pdbx_seq_one_letter_code
_entity_poly.pdbx_strand_id
1 'polypeptide(L)'
;MDGSIDFMCWPEFDSPSVFCRLLDKNKGGHFAITPACASTTCKQQYLPFSNVLATKFLCEDGVGVVTDFMHRPRPRSRSHSHMMPWLVRSVEVIRGEMTFDMECFPAFDYARTPHALQIDEIHDADPRVPARHAAEAENSVFQSVFLHWDTTDQNTESYNGTERAVFTPEKCEHDVGLGVTSNEADRLAQTAVHEMDLRYVVGCMGGGSCPRIKLTQSDHGSGLGQGVTSQFTLSEGMRVFFIMRSTPEDCSDLYLAKYDPALSMKYVETLLEDTLLYWLGWIRSCTYFGRWLENVERSALILKLLTYEPTGAVVAAVTFSLPEAIGDAGRNWDYRFTWVRDSAFTMYAFMRLGLTKEAKQYMGFVRALCQEKNPDGGLQIMYTLRGGREMAELELGHLEGYRACAPVRIGNGAADHLQLDIYGELLDAVYLYNKFSQPLSFDEWVDIRALVDYVCDNYDQPDMGIWEVRGKRQNFTYSKVQCWVAIDRGLRLVDKRDFPCRNKQRWQHTRDTLYEEIMERAWNPELEMFTQSYEHHEMLDAAVLAMPLVFFCAGTDPRFVKTMRRIMLPPHRGGLTANNLVFRYNAVETDDGLSGEEGTFSLCTFWLAEALSRASTADVTLLYKAQIIIDEMIMYGNHVGLFSEEIDKAGKHLGNFPQAFTHIALISAAYNVDRALKSTKHP
;
A
#
# COMPACT_ATOMS: atom_id res chain seq x y z
N MET A 1 -5.06 -2.80 21.68
CA MET A 1 -6.17 -2.47 20.75
C MET A 1 -7.17 -1.66 21.53
N ASP A 2 -7.29 -0.38 21.19
CA ASP A 2 -7.99 0.64 21.97
C ASP A 2 -8.87 1.54 21.08
N GLY A 3 -9.14 1.15 19.83
CA GLY A 3 -9.94 1.99 18.93
C GLY A 3 -9.24 3.29 18.52
N SER A 4 -7.91 3.35 18.58
CA SER A 4 -7.15 4.49 18.10
C SER A 4 -6.69 4.35 16.65
N ILE A 5 -6.64 5.49 15.95
CA ILE A 5 -5.94 5.68 14.68
C ILE A 5 -4.63 6.40 15.02
N ASP A 6 -3.55 5.64 15.02
CA ASP A 6 -2.20 6.09 15.41
C ASP A 6 -1.38 6.63 14.25
N PHE A 7 -1.81 6.35 13.02
CA PHE A 7 -1.06 6.65 11.83
C PHE A 7 -2.01 6.96 10.68
N MET A 8 -1.86 8.13 10.08
CA MET A 8 -2.64 8.55 8.92
C MET A 8 -1.91 9.66 8.19
N CYS A 9 -1.73 9.47 6.89
CA CYS A 9 -1.37 10.53 5.95
C CYS A 9 -2.65 11.10 5.34
N TRP A 10 -2.65 12.40 5.04
CA TRP A 10 -3.85 13.07 4.58
C TRP A 10 -3.56 14.18 3.56
N PRO A 11 -4.35 14.29 2.47
CA PRO A 11 -5.47 13.41 2.10
C PRO A 11 -5.05 12.13 1.36
N GLU A 12 -3.78 12.03 0.93
CA GLU A 12 -3.28 10.93 0.09
C GLU A 12 -2.20 10.13 0.81
N PHE A 13 -1.77 9.00 0.23
CA PHE A 13 -0.81 8.12 0.89
C PHE A 13 0.56 8.78 1.09
N ASP A 14 1.07 9.48 0.08
CA ASP A 14 2.37 10.17 0.10
C ASP A 14 2.28 11.61 0.65
N SER A 15 1.10 12.06 1.09
CA SER A 15 0.91 13.35 1.77
C SER A 15 1.57 13.36 3.15
N PRO A 16 1.86 14.53 3.74
CA PRO A 16 2.35 14.60 5.11
C PRO A 16 1.42 13.92 6.12
N SER A 17 2.01 13.33 7.17
CA SER A 17 1.20 12.68 8.20
C SER A 17 0.45 13.70 9.04
N VAL A 18 -0.80 13.38 9.38
CA VAL A 18 -1.59 14.08 10.39
C VAL A 18 -1.63 13.32 11.72
N PHE A 19 -1.37 12.01 11.67
CA PHE A 19 -1.09 11.17 12.82
C PHE A 19 0.12 10.28 12.51
N CYS A 20 1.05 10.17 13.45
CA CYS A 20 2.23 9.34 13.42
C CYS A 20 2.65 8.90 14.85
N ARG A 21 1.68 8.69 15.76
CA ARG A 21 1.90 8.19 17.14
C ARG A 21 2.66 6.87 17.20
N LEU A 22 2.63 6.08 16.12
CA LEU A 22 3.48 4.89 15.99
C LEU A 22 4.98 5.21 16.05
N LEU A 23 5.38 6.37 15.54
CA LEU A 23 6.78 6.81 15.48
C LEU A 23 7.18 7.66 16.68
N ASP A 24 6.25 8.37 17.30
CA ASP A 24 6.50 9.09 18.56
C ASP A 24 5.20 9.19 19.36
N LYS A 25 5.17 8.57 20.54
CA LYS A 25 3.97 8.50 21.38
C LYS A 25 3.45 9.88 21.80
N ASN A 26 4.35 10.84 22.01
CA ASN A 26 4.03 12.13 22.62
C ASN A 26 3.78 13.21 21.57
N LYS A 27 4.52 13.16 20.45
CA LYS A 27 4.48 14.18 19.39
C LYS A 27 3.61 13.79 18.21
N GLY A 28 3.49 12.49 17.93
CA GLY A 28 2.95 12.02 16.66
C GLY A 28 1.45 12.19 16.49
N GLY A 29 0.69 12.48 17.55
CA GLY A 29 -0.75 12.72 17.46
C GLY A 29 -1.59 11.49 17.09
N HIS A 30 -2.87 11.50 17.42
CA HIS A 30 -3.78 10.37 17.22
C HIS A 30 -5.25 10.79 17.18
N PHE A 31 -6.10 9.86 16.74
CA PHE A 31 -7.55 9.94 16.95
C PHE A 31 -8.06 8.67 17.66
N ALA A 32 -8.38 8.77 18.95
CA ALA A 32 -8.87 7.67 19.78
C ALA A 32 -10.35 7.83 20.14
N ILE A 33 -11.07 6.70 20.15
CA ILE A 33 -12.39 6.58 20.78
C ILE A 33 -12.35 5.30 21.62
N THR A 34 -12.25 5.46 22.93
CA THR A 34 -12.08 4.38 23.91
C THR A 34 -13.24 4.37 24.90
N PRO A 35 -13.71 3.21 25.37
CA PRO A 35 -14.65 3.17 26.49
C PRO A 35 -13.93 3.57 27.79
N ALA A 36 -14.63 4.33 28.64
CA ALA A 36 -14.10 4.83 29.93
C ALA A 36 -14.06 3.75 31.03
N CYS A 37 -14.52 2.53 30.74
CA CYS A 37 -14.61 1.46 31.72
C CYS A 37 -13.22 0.89 32.08
N ALA A 38 -13.00 0.58 33.36
CA ALA A 38 -11.70 0.18 33.88
C ALA A 38 -11.19 -1.17 33.35
N SER A 39 -12.10 -2.07 32.94
CA SER A 39 -11.76 -3.37 32.38
C SER A 39 -12.61 -3.64 31.14
N THR A 40 -11.95 -3.69 29.99
CA THR A 40 -12.59 -3.91 28.70
C THR A 40 -11.92 -5.03 27.94
N THR A 41 -12.71 -5.97 27.43
CA THR A 41 -12.24 -6.90 26.39
C THR A 41 -12.45 -6.25 25.02
N CYS A 42 -11.38 -6.13 24.24
CA CYS A 42 -11.42 -5.58 22.88
C CYS A 42 -11.24 -6.68 21.83
N LYS A 43 -12.08 -6.69 20.79
CA LYS A 43 -11.93 -7.52 19.59
C LYS A 43 -12.06 -6.67 18.34
N GLN A 44 -11.17 -6.85 17.38
CA GLN A 44 -11.18 -6.10 16.14
C GLN A 44 -11.26 -7.05 14.95
N GLN A 45 -12.07 -6.69 13.95
CA GLN A 45 -12.22 -7.44 12.70
C GLN A 45 -12.65 -6.51 11.57
N TYR A 46 -12.28 -6.83 10.34
CA TYR A 46 -12.95 -6.25 9.19
C TYR A 46 -14.36 -6.84 9.07
N LEU A 47 -15.35 -6.02 8.72
CA LEU A 47 -16.66 -6.54 8.34
C LEU A 47 -16.52 -7.41 7.09
N PRO A 48 -17.32 -8.49 6.97
CA PRO A 48 -17.18 -9.46 5.90
C PRO A 48 -17.09 -8.82 4.52
N PHE A 49 -16.15 -9.31 3.69
CA PHE A 49 -15.98 -8.89 2.30
C PHE A 49 -15.71 -7.38 2.12
N SER A 50 -15.10 -6.71 3.11
CA SER A 50 -14.86 -5.27 3.09
C SER A 50 -13.55 -4.82 3.75
N ASN A 51 -13.22 -3.55 3.55
CA ASN A 51 -12.21 -2.82 4.34
C ASN A 51 -12.86 -1.87 5.37
N VAL A 52 -14.06 -2.20 5.86
CA VAL A 52 -14.69 -1.51 6.99
C VAL A 52 -14.26 -2.19 8.28
N LEU A 53 -13.61 -1.47 9.19
CA LEU A 53 -13.03 -2.03 10.41
C LEU A 53 -14.00 -1.86 11.57
N ALA A 54 -14.27 -2.92 12.32
CA ALA A 54 -15.11 -2.90 13.51
C ALA A 54 -14.27 -3.30 14.75
N THR A 55 -14.25 -2.42 15.74
CA THR A 55 -13.61 -2.62 17.04
C THR A 55 -14.71 -2.73 18.11
N LYS A 56 -14.88 -3.92 18.67
CA LYS A 56 -15.90 -4.24 19.66
C LYS A 56 -15.32 -4.26 21.07
N PHE A 57 -15.96 -3.52 21.96
CA PHE A 57 -15.63 -3.38 23.37
C PHE A 57 -16.68 -4.08 24.22
N LEU A 58 -16.24 -4.91 25.17
CA LEU A 58 -17.10 -5.62 26.10
C LEU A 58 -16.66 -5.32 27.54
N CYS A 59 -17.57 -4.80 28.35
CA CYS A 59 -17.35 -4.52 29.77
C CYS A 59 -18.63 -4.79 30.57
N GLU A 60 -18.61 -4.55 31.89
CA GLU A 60 -19.77 -4.74 32.76
C GLU A 60 -20.93 -3.78 32.41
N ASP A 61 -20.60 -2.56 31.99
CA ASP A 61 -21.59 -1.52 31.66
C ASP A 61 -22.33 -1.79 30.35
N GLY A 62 -21.70 -2.53 29.41
CA GLY A 62 -22.31 -2.82 28.13
C GLY A 62 -21.38 -3.36 27.04
N VAL A 63 -21.91 -3.34 25.82
CA VAL A 63 -21.21 -3.73 24.60
C VAL A 63 -21.26 -2.60 23.60
N GLY A 64 -20.08 -2.07 23.25
CA GLY A 64 -19.90 -0.95 22.33
C GLY A 64 -19.14 -1.37 21.09
N VAL A 65 -19.40 -0.72 19.96
CA VAL A 65 -18.70 -0.96 18.70
C VAL A 65 -18.28 0.37 18.09
N VAL A 66 -16.99 0.50 17.78
CA VAL A 66 -16.46 1.55 16.92
C VAL A 66 -16.27 0.98 15.51
N THR A 67 -16.89 1.58 14.50
CA THR A 67 -16.76 1.18 13.09
C THR A 67 -16.10 2.29 12.29
N ASP A 68 -14.93 2.01 11.71
CA ASP A 68 -14.12 2.94 10.93
C ASP A 68 -14.19 2.60 9.44
N PHE A 69 -14.44 3.61 8.60
CA PHE A 69 -14.40 3.46 7.15
C PHE A 69 -14.11 4.78 6.43
N MET A 70 -13.54 4.65 5.23
CA MET A 70 -13.53 5.71 4.23
C MET A 70 -14.66 5.44 3.24
N HIS A 71 -15.54 6.42 3.03
CA HIS A 71 -16.77 6.21 2.26
C HIS A 71 -16.48 5.81 0.81
N ARG A 72 -17.33 4.94 0.22
CA ARG A 72 -17.27 4.55 -1.19
C ARG A 72 -18.67 4.61 -1.82
N PRO A 73 -18.80 5.01 -3.10
CA PRO A 73 -20.08 5.10 -3.78
C PRO A 73 -20.59 3.71 -4.16
N ARG A 74 -21.91 3.58 -4.33
CA ARG A 74 -22.51 2.35 -4.87
C ARG A 74 -21.90 1.97 -6.24
N PRO A 75 -21.68 0.67 -6.51
CA PRO A 75 -21.12 0.15 -7.77
C PRO A 75 -21.79 0.59 -9.09
N ARG A 76 -23.01 1.14 -9.05
CA ARG A 76 -23.82 1.53 -10.22
C ARG A 76 -24.14 3.01 -10.29
N SER A 77 -23.61 3.83 -9.40
CA SER A 77 -23.75 5.29 -9.53
C SER A 77 -22.99 5.74 -10.78
N ARG A 78 -23.70 6.33 -11.76
CA ARG A 78 -23.10 6.93 -12.97
C ARG A 78 -22.38 8.25 -12.67
N SER A 79 -22.51 8.74 -11.44
CA SER A 79 -21.82 9.94 -10.98
C SER A 79 -20.37 9.57 -10.67
N HIS A 80 -19.45 9.89 -11.59
CA HIS A 80 -18.03 10.07 -11.29
C HIS A 80 -17.82 11.35 -10.45
N SER A 81 -18.67 11.59 -9.45
CA SER A 81 -18.48 12.73 -8.55
C SER A 81 -17.21 12.49 -7.76
N HIS A 82 -16.28 13.46 -7.82
CA HIS A 82 -15.13 13.60 -6.94
C HIS A 82 -15.49 13.15 -5.52
N MET A 83 -14.89 12.05 -5.07
CA MET A 83 -15.10 11.56 -3.72
C MET A 83 -14.23 12.38 -2.79
N MET A 84 -14.85 13.00 -1.80
CA MET A 84 -14.10 13.77 -0.81
C MET A 84 -13.35 12.82 0.14
N PRO A 85 -12.10 13.10 0.52
CA PRO A 85 -11.39 12.28 1.48
C PRO A 85 -12.08 12.43 2.84
N TRP A 86 -12.87 11.44 3.24
CA TRP A 86 -13.64 11.44 4.50
C TRP A 86 -13.30 10.18 5.28
N LEU A 87 -12.88 10.37 6.53
CA LEU A 87 -12.80 9.33 7.55
C LEU A 87 -14.07 9.39 8.40
N VAL A 88 -14.84 8.31 8.39
CA VAL A 88 -16.08 8.18 9.18
C VAL A 88 -15.88 7.15 10.27
N ARG A 89 -16.19 7.54 11.51
CA ARG A 89 -16.07 6.72 12.71
C ARG A 89 -17.42 6.65 13.41
N SER A 90 -18.05 5.50 13.41
CA SER A 90 -19.34 5.26 14.08
C SER A 90 -19.12 4.64 15.44
N VAL A 91 -19.73 5.17 16.50
CA VAL A 91 -19.76 4.59 17.85
C VAL A 91 -21.19 4.20 18.18
N GLU A 92 -21.42 2.92 18.44
CA GLU A 92 -22.74 2.38 18.75
C GLU A 92 -22.70 1.56 20.04
N VAL A 93 -23.73 1.71 20.88
CA VAL A 93 -23.94 0.82 22.03
C VAL A 93 -25.00 -0.22 21.67
N ILE A 94 -24.55 -1.46 21.54
CA ILE A 94 -25.39 -2.61 21.19
C ILE A 94 -26.19 -3.11 22.39
N ARG A 95 -25.65 -2.94 23.59
CA ARG A 95 -26.27 -3.38 24.84
C ARG A 95 -25.79 -2.54 26.01
N GLY A 96 -26.70 -2.21 26.92
CA GLY A 96 -26.38 -1.51 28.16
C GLY A 96 -26.17 -0.01 27.96
N GLU A 97 -25.35 0.59 28.81
CA GLU A 97 -25.04 2.02 28.76
C GLU A 97 -23.54 2.21 28.93
N MET A 98 -22.88 2.87 27.99
CA MET A 98 -21.43 2.99 27.99
C MET A 98 -21.00 4.44 27.83
N THR A 99 -19.98 4.80 28.61
CA THR A 99 -19.28 6.08 28.49
C THR A 99 -18.03 5.89 27.65
N PHE A 100 -17.80 6.81 26.72
CA PHE A 100 -16.63 6.84 25.85
C PHE A 100 -15.87 8.14 26.04
N ASP A 101 -14.55 8.02 25.97
CA ASP A 101 -13.60 9.11 25.84
C ASP A 101 -13.16 9.19 24.37
N MET A 102 -13.32 10.37 23.78
CA MET A 102 -12.83 10.69 22.45
C MET A 102 -11.71 11.71 22.56
N GLU A 103 -10.62 11.44 21.85
CA GLU A 103 -9.45 12.31 21.77
C GLU A 103 -9.02 12.43 20.31
N CYS A 104 -8.93 13.64 19.80
CA CYS A 104 -8.35 13.92 18.48
C CYS A 104 -7.25 14.98 18.65
N PHE A 105 -6.00 14.53 18.55
CA PHE A 105 -4.80 15.36 18.64
C PHE A 105 -4.00 15.23 17.33
N PRO A 106 -4.29 16.06 16.33
CA PRO A 106 -3.51 16.10 15.10
C PRO A 106 -2.06 16.55 15.34
N ALA A 107 -1.14 16.03 14.55
CA ALA A 107 0.24 16.46 14.48
C ALA A 107 0.64 16.64 13.00
N PHE A 108 0.34 17.81 12.47
CA PHE A 108 0.48 18.11 11.05
C PHE A 108 1.94 18.13 10.59
N ASP A 109 2.12 17.83 9.31
CA ASP A 109 3.40 17.84 8.63
C ASP A 109 4.48 17.05 9.40
N TYR A 110 4.16 15.79 9.72
CA TYR A 110 5.08 14.93 10.47
C TYR A 110 5.42 15.45 11.87
N ALA A 111 4.44 16.06 12.55
CA ALA A 111 4.63 16.75 13.82
C ALA A 111 5.70 17.86 13.77
N ARG A 112 5.74 18.64 12.68
CA ARG A 112 6.63 19.82 12.54
C ARG A 112 5.88 21.13 12.64
N THR A 113 4.64 21.16 12.18
CA THR A 113 3.92 22.41 11.96
C THR A 113 2.93 22.68 13.08
N PRO A 114 2.95 23.89 13.68
CA PRO A 114 1.95 24.27 14.65
C PRO A 114 0.60 24.54 13.98
N HIS A 115 -0.49 24.35 14.71
CA HIS A 115 -1.84 24.56 14.20
C HIS A 115 -2.75 25.28 15.19
N ALA A 116 -3.75 25.96 14.63
CA ALA A 116 -4.81 26.60 15.39
C ALA A 116 -6.09 25.77 15.32
N LEU A 117 -6.82 25.74 16.42
CA LEU A 117 -8.07 25.00 16.54
C LEU A 117 -9.21 25.96 16.87
N GLN A 118 -10.25 25.92 16.04
CA GLN A 118 -11.48 26.67 16.24
C GLN A 118 -12.67 25.71 16.38
N ILE A 119 -13.46 25.88 17.44
CA ILE A 119 -14.73 25.15 17.63
C ILE A 119 -15.88 26.10 17.32
N ASP A 120 -16.64 25.79 16.28
CA ASP A 120 -17.84 26.52 15.90
C ASP A 120 -19.10 25.75 16.29
N GLU A 121 -20.04 26.42 16.95
CA GLU A 121 -21.41 25.93 17.07
C GLU A 121 -22.14 26.19 15.75
N ILE A 122 -22.05 25.23 14.83
CA ILE A 122 -22.85 25.25 13.60
C ILE A 122 -24.26 24.77 13.96
N HIS A 123 -25.25 25.67 13.85
CA HIS A 123 -26.67 25.34 13.97
C HIS A 123 -27.28 25.10 12.58
N ASP A 124 -28.44 24.43 12.50
CA ASP A 124 -29.17 24.11 11.25
C ASP A 124 -29.49 25.33 10.36
N ALA A 125 -29.33 26.56 10.88
CA ALA A 125 -29.53 27.82 10.18
C ALA A 125 -28.22 28.52 9.72
N ASP A 126 -27.06 27.87 9.85
CA ASP A 126 -25.77 28.42 9.40
C ASP A 126 -25.74 28.48 7.86
N PRO A 127 -25.38 29.62 7.24
CA PRO A 127 -25.31 29.76 5.78
C PRO A 127 -24.28 28.83 5.11
N ARG A 128 -23.36 28.21 5.87
CA ARG A 128 -22.46 27.14 5.40
C ARG A 128 -23.16 25.78 5.27
N VAL A 129 -24.37 25.64 5.80
CA VAL A 129 -25.25 24.47 5.62
C VAL A 129 -26.22 24.80 4.48
N PRO A 130 -26.18 24.09 3.34
CA PRO A 130 -27.03 24.43 2.19
C PRO A 130 -28.52 24.49 2.56
N ALA A 131 -29.13 25.66 2.38
CA ALA A 131 -30.50 26.01 2.83
C ALA A 131 -31.63 25.08 2.31
N ARG A 132 -31.34 24.17 1.38
CA ARG A 132 -32.31 23.26 0.75
C ARG A 132 -32.62 22.01 1.60
N HIS A 133 -31.89 21.78 2.70
CA HIS A 133 -32.06 20.61 3.58
C HIS A 133 -32.66 20.89 4.96
N ALA A 134 -33.02 22.14 5.27
CA ALA A 134 -33.55 22.54 6.59
C ALA A 134 -34.82 21.78 7.03
N ALA A 135 -35.60 21.22 6.09
CA ALA A 135 -36.80 20.43 6.40
C ALA A 135 -36.51 18.95 6.76
N GLU A 136 -35.32 18.43 6.44
CA GLU A 136 -34.86 17.09 6.86
C GLU A 136 -33.88 17.16 8.04
N ALA A 137 -33.56 18.38 8.48
CA ALA A 137 -32.48 18.70 9.41
C ALA A 137 -32.87 18.66 10.90
N GLU A 138 -34.02 18.10 11.26
CA GLU A 138 -34.49 18.10 12.66
C GLU A 138 -33.52 17.41 13.67
N ASN A 139 -32.41 16.79 13.22
CA ASN A 139 -31.39 16.16 14.09
C ASN A 139 -29.96 16.08 13.48
N SER A 140 -29.47 17.08 12.75
CA SER A 140 -28.26 16.89 11.91
C SER A 140 -27.18 17.97 12.03
N VAL A 141 -26.07 17.60 12.68
CA VAL A 141 -24.85 18.40 12.98
C VAL A 141 -25.01 19.38 14.14
N PHE A 142 -24.19 19.20 15.17
CA PHE A 142 -24.32 19.96 16.42
C PHE A 142 -23.10 20.84 16.76
N GLN A 143 -21.89 20.47 16.28
CA GLN A 143 -20.65 21.27 16.38
C GLN A 143 -19.71 20.90 15.22
N SER A 144 -18.90 21.85 14.75
CA SER A 144 -17.79 21.61 13.81
C SER A 144 -16.49 22.13 14.41
N VAL A 145 -15.40 21.40 14.18
CA VAL A 145 -14.07 21.79 14.61
C VAL A 145 -13.21 21.98 13.38
N PHE A 146 -12.74 23.21 13.19
CA PHE A 146 -11.81 23.55 12.12
C PHE A 146 -10.39 23.58 12.68
N LEU A 147 -9.51 22.84 12.02
CA LEU A 147 -8.08 22.80 12.29
C LEU A 147 -7.39 23.47 11.12
N HIS A 148 -6.66 24.55 11.40
CA HIS A 148 -5.96 25.34 10.38
C HIS A 148 -4.45 25.22 10.59
N TRP A 149 -3.73 24.92 9.52
CA TRP A 149 -2.26 24.91 9.52
C TRP A 149 -1.71 25.40 8.18
N ASP A 150 -0.47 25.87 8.21
CA ASP A 150 0.22 26.46 7.07
C ASP A 150 1.57 25.77 6.90
N THR A 151 1.81 25.20 5.71
CA THR A 151 3.05 24.52 5.36
C THR A 151 4.01 25.42 4.57
N THR A 152 3.66 26.70 4.33
CA THR A 152 4.56 27.64 3.67
C THR A 152 5.77 27.93 4.55
N ASP A 153 6.95 27.79 3.95
CA ASP A 153 8.23 27.78 4.63
C ASP A 153 8.45 29.07 5.45
N GLN A 154 8.69 28.95 6.76
CA GLN A 154 9.18 30.07 7.60
C GLN A 154 10.57 30.59 7.16
N ASN A 155 11.21 29.94 6.19
CA ASN A 155 12.49 30.34 5.59
C ASN A 155 12.37 31.01 4.20
N THR A 156 11.16 31.27 3.69
CA THR A 156 11.00 32.06 2.46
C THR A 156 10.76 33.53 2.79
N GLU A 157 11.74 34.38 2.47
CA GLU A 157 11.60 35.83 2.56
C GLU A 157 10.38 36.30 1.74
N SER A 158 9.36 36.79 2.45
CA SER A 158 8.33 37.72 1.97
C SER A 158 7.64 37.38 0.63
N TYR A 159 6.52 36.66 0.70
CA TYR A 159 5.44 36.83 -0.28
C TYR A 159 4.30 37.63 0.36
N ASN A 160 4.39 38.96 0.24
CA ASN A 160 3.25 39.85 0.52
C ASN A 160 2.23 39.68 -0.61
N GLY A 161 1.19 38.89 -0.41
CA GLY A 161 0.10 38.76 -1.38
C GLY A 161 -1.10 38.00 -0.84
N THR A 162 -2.19 38.71 -0.59
CA THR A 162 -3.51 38.24 -0.13
C THR A 162 -4.30 37.44 -1.18
N GLU A 163 -3.68 36.49 -1.88
CA GLU A 163 -4.40 35.62 -2.82
C GLU A 163 -4.45 34.18 -2.29
N ARG A 164 -5.63 33.78 -1.82
CA ARG A 164 -6.00 32.37 -1.61
C ARG A 164 -5.85 31.65 -2.96
N ALA A 165 -4.88 30.76 -3.08
CA ALA A 165 -4.82 29.85 -4.22
C ALA A 165 -5.98 28.84 -4.08
N VAL A 166 -7.04 29.05 -4.85
CA VAL A 166 -8.19 28.14 -4.96
C VAL A 166 -7.82 27.08 -5.99
N PHE A 167 -7.64 25.82 -5.59
CA PHE A 167 -7.47 24.71 -6.52
C PHE A 167 -8.85 24.36 -7.09
N THR A 168 -9.01 24.55 -8.41
CA THR A 168 -10.20 24.09 -9.13
C THR A 168 -9.84 22.78 -9.85
N PRO A 169 -10.44 21.63 -9.48
CA PRO A 169 -10.11 20.32 -10.06
C PRO A 169 -10.55 20.14 -11.52
N GLU A 170 -11.30 21.07 -12.10
CA GLU A 170 -11.81 20.96 -13.48
C GLU A 170 -10.70 20.91 -14.55
N LYS A 171 -9.44 21.25 -14.20
CA LYS A 171 -8.32 21.14 -15.14
C LYS A 171 -7.70 19.74 -15.27
N CYS A 172 -8.02 18.77 -14.42
CA CYS A 172 -7.42 17.43 -14.51
C CYS A 172 -8.22 16.45 -15.38
N GLU A 173 -9.49 16.70 -15.68
CA GLU A 173 -10.32 15.69 -16.36
C GLU A 173 -10.34 15.79 -17.90
N HIS A 174 -9.85 16.87 -18.51
CA HIS A 174 -9.95 17.03 -19.97
C HIS A 174 -8.77 17.62 -20.75
N ASP A 175 -7.64 17.98 -20.13
CA ASP A 175 -6.44 18.39 -20.87
C ASP A 175 -5.18 17.82 -20.23
N VAL A 176 -4.68 16.69 -20.76
CA VAL A 176 -3.28 16.25 -20.62
C VAL A 176 -2.37 17.14 -21.49
N GLY A 177 -2.64 18.45 -21.48
CA GLY A 177 -2.27 19.35 -22.56
C GLY A 177 -2.11 20.81 -22.15
N LEU A 178 -1.87 21.14 -20.88
CA LEU A 178 -1.48 22.49 -20.46
C LEU A 178 -0.50 22.47 -19.26
N GLY A 179 0.79 22.32 -19.57
CA GLY A 179 1.88 23.11 -18.98
C GLY A 179 2.29 22.99 -17.50
N VAL A 180 1.62 22.19 -16.67
CA VAL A 180 2.06 21.92 -15.28
C VAL A 180 2.64 20.51 -15.22
N THR A 181 3.92 20.40 -14.85
CA THR A 181 4.57 19.09 -14.69
C THR A 181 4.03 18.35 -13.45
N SER A 182 4.09 17.03 -13.42
CA SER A 182 3.68 16.21 -12.26
C SER A 182 4.37 16.66 -10.96
N ASN A 183 5.65 17.01 -11.05
CA ASN A 183 6.42 17.56 -9.92
C ASN A 183 5.91 18.94 -9.44
N GLU A 184 5.50 19.83 -10.35
CA GLU A 184 4.94 21.13 -9.97
C GLU A 184 3.57 20.98 -9.29
N ALA A 185 2.74 20.05 -9.76
CA ALA A 185 1.46 19.72 -9.11
C ALA A 185 1.68 19.16 -7.69
N ASP A 186 2.66 18.27 -7.52
CA ASP A 186 3.01 17.69 -6.22
C ASP A 186 3.58 18.75 -5.26
N ARG A 187 4.47 19.64 -5.73
CA ARG A 187 5.03 20.74 -4.91
C ARG A 187 3.97 21.76 -4.49
N LEU A 188 3.04 22.11 -5.38
CA LEU A 188 1.94 23.04 -5.07
C LEU A 188 0.94 22.42 -4.08
N ALA A 189 0.69 21.12 -4.15
CA ALA A 189 -0.15 20.41 -3.17
C ALA A 189 0.47 20.37 -1.77
N GLN A 190 1.80 20.47 -1.66
CA GLN A 190 2.53 20.49 -0.38
C GLN A 190 2.68 21.89 0.23
N THR A 191 2.43 22.96 -0.54
CA THR A 191 2.61 24.36 -0.12
C THR A 191 1.27 25.10 -0.10
N ALA A 192 0.46 24.85 0.93
CA ALA A 192 -0.86 25.49 1.06
C ALA A 192 -1.27 25.70 2.52
N VAL A 193 -2.20 26.64 2.70
CA VAL A 193 -3.01 26.70 3.92
C VAL A 193 -4.02 25.56 3.82
N HIS A 194 -3.98 24.66 4.78
CA HIS A 194 -4.86 23.51 4.80
C HIS A 194 -5.87 23.64 5.94
N GLU A 195 -7.06 23.11 5.70
CA GLU A 195 -8.14 23.09 6.67
C GLU A 195 -8.76 21.70 6.75
N MET A 196 -8.99 21.27 7.97
CA MET A 196 -9.60 19.98 8.29
C MET A 196 -10.76 20.19 9.22
N ASP A 197 -11.87 19.54 8.91
CA ASP A 197 -13.16 19.69 9.59
C ASP A 197 -13.54 18.37 10.27
N LEU A 198 -13.77 18.43 11.59
CA LEU A 198 -14.32 17.33 12.38
C LEU A 198 -15.76 17.68 12.82
N ARG A 199 -16.72 16.88 12.35
CA ARG A 199 -18.14 17.00 12.69
C ARG A 199 -18.65 15.76 13.40
N TYR A 200 -19.79 15.88 14.07
CA TYR A 200 -20.51 14.71 14.56
C TYR A 200 -22.02 14.77 14.33
N VAL A 201 -22.64 13.60 14.22
CA VAL A 201 -24.08 13.39 14.08
C VAL A 201 -24.52 12.33 15.08
N VAL A 202 -25.59 12.57 15.83
CA VAL A 202 -26.11 11.65 16.85
C VAL A 202 -27.47 11.12 16.44
N GLY A 203 -27.65 9.80 16.53
CA GLY A 203 -28.90 9.10 16.28
C GLY A 203 -29.45 8.46 17.54
N CYS A 204 -30.72 8.73 17.81
CA CYS A 204 -31.41 8.21 18.98
C CYS A 204 -32.68 7.49 18.56
N MET A 205 -32.87 6.29 19.09
CA MET A 205 -34.09 5.53 18.91
C MET A 205 -35.12 5.95 19.96
N GLY A 206 -36.36 6.26 19.54
CA GLY A 206 -37.51 6.28 20.46
C GLY A 206 -37.94 7.61 21.09
N GLY A 207 -37.85 8.75 20.40
CA GLY A 207 -38.52 10.00 20.80
C GLY A 207 -37.98 10.70 22.06
N GLY A 208 -36.89 10.19 22.66
CA GLY A 208 -36.12 10.88 23.69
C GLY A 208 -35.17 11.93 23.10
N SER A 209 -34.73 12.89 23.92
CA SER A 209 -33.74 13.90 23.53
C SER A 209 -32.37 13.27 23.29
N CYS A 210 -31.75 13.55 22.15
CA CYS A 210 -30.40 13.08 21.87
C CYS A 210 -29.33 13.70 22.77
N PRO A 211 -28.31 12.92 23.19
CA PRO A 211 -27.20 13.47 23.94
C PRO A 211 -26.42 14.46 23.06
N ARG A 212 -26.17 15.66 23.59
CA ARG A 212 -25.27 16.64 22.95
C ARG A 212 -23.84 16.35 23.37
N ILE A 213 -23.00 15.99 22.41
CA ILE A 213 -21.58 15.73 22.65
C ILE A 213 -20.85 17.06 22.70
N LYS A 214 -20.29 17.40 23.86
CA LYS A 214 -19.54 18.65 24.02
C LYS A 214 -18.08 18.40 23.66
N LEU A 215 -17.62 19.03 22.58
CA LEU A 215 -16.22 19.06 22.19
C LEU A 215 -15.49 20.16 22.99
N THR A 216 -14.36 19.80 23.60
CA THR A 216 -13.55 20.72 24.40
C THR A 216 -12.12 20.76 23.88
N GLN A 217 -11.55 21.96 23.81
CA GLN A 217 -10.13 22.12 23.50
C GLN A 217 -9.29 21.56 24.64
N SER A 218 -8.26 20.79 24.29
CA SER A 218 -7.31 20.22 25.25
C SER A 218 -5.90 20.29 24.68
N ASP A 219 -4.92 20.45 25.54
CA ASP A 219 -3.50 20.39 25.18
C ASP A 219 -2.94 19.01 25.50
N HIS A 220 -2.23 18.40 24.55
CA HIS A 220 -1.55 17.11 24.72
C HIS A 220 -0.05 17.28 25.05
N GLY A 221 0.42 18.51 25.23
CA GLY A 221 1.80 18.80 25.57
C GLY A 221 2.78 18.57 24.41
N SER A 222 2.30 18.48 23.17
CA SER A 222 3.15 18.39 21.97
C SER A 222 3.86 19.72 21.66
N GLY A 223 3.28 20.84 22.10
CA GLY A 223 3.76 22.19 21.80
C GLY A 223 3.42 22.69 20.39
N LEU A 224 2.72 21.90 19.58
CA LEU A 224 2.36 22.26 18.19
C LEU A 224 0.93 22.81 18.09
N GLY A 225 0.03 22.42 18.99
CA GLY A 225 -1.33 22.93 18.97
C GLY A 225 -2.25 22.10 19.86
N GLN A 226 -3.44 22.64 20.09
CA GLN A 226 -4.46 21.94 20.87
C GLN A 226 -5.15 20.88 20.02
N GLY A 227 -5.68 19.86 20.66
CA GLY A 227 -6.66 18.94 20.06
C GLY A 227 -8.03 19.11 20.67
N VAL A 228 -8.91 18.16 20.36
CA VAL A 228 -10.26 18.09 20.93
C VAL A 228 -10.41 16.83 21.74
N THR A 229 -11.05 16.98 22.90
CA THR A 229 -11.54 15.86 23.70
C THR A 229 -13.04 15.94 23.89
N SER A 230 -13.64 14.79 24.19
CA SER A 230 -15.02 14.72 24.65
C SER A 230 -15.23 13.45 25.46
N GLN A 231 -16.05 13.55 26.50
CA GLN A 231 -16.59 12.39 27.21
C GLN A 231 -18.09 12.39 27.03
N PHE A 232 -18.64 11.26 26.56
CA PHE A 232 -20.06 11.13 26.29
C PHE A 232 -20.57 9.73 26.60
N THR A 233 -21.85 9.65 26.98
CA THR A 233 -22.51 8.39 27.34
C THR A 233 -23.60 8.08 26.31
N LEU A 234 -23.65 6.82 25.88
CA LEU A 234 -24.65 6.30 24.96
C LEU A 234 -25.38 5.14 25.62
N SER A 235 -26.71 5.15 25.55
CA SER A 235 -27.54 4.01 25.95
C SER A 235 -27.77 3.06 24.77
N GLU A 236 -28.28 1.87 25.06
CA GLU A 236 -28.57 0.82 24.08
C GLU A 236 -29.36 1.35 22.86
N GLY A 237 -28.83 1.05 21.66
CA GLY A 237 -29.40 1.47 20.37
C GLY A 237 -29.05 2.91 19.95
N MET A 238 -28.34 3.68 20.79
CA MET A 238 -27.82 4.98 20.39
C MET A 238 -26.53 4.84 19.59
N ARG A 239 -26.35 5.76 18.64
CA ARG A 239 -25.17 5.81 17.77
C ARG A 239 -24.73 7.26 17.55
N VAL A 240 -23.42 7.49 17.50
CA VAL A 240 -22.83 8.74 17.02
C VAL A 240 -21.89 8.45 15.86
N PHE A 241 -21.89 9.30 14.85
CA PHE A 241 -20.86 9.33 13.81
C PHE A 241 -19.97 10.55 14.01
N PHE A 242 -18.66 10.35 14.04
CA PHE A 242 -17.65 11.39 13.87
C PHE A 242 -17.14 11.35 12.42
N ILE A 243 -17.09 12.50 11.76
CA ILE A 243 -16.67 12.63 10.37
C ILE A 243 -15.52 13.64 10.30
N MET A 244 -14.35 13.17 9.90
CA MET A 244 -13.15 13.97 9.66
C MET A 244 -12.94 14.09 8.14
N ARG A 245 -12.82 15.32 7.64
CA ARG A 245 -12.86 15.60 6.19
C ARG A 245 -12.05 16.83 5.81
N SER A 246 -11.62 16.90 4.55
CA SER A 246 -11.12 18.13 3.94
C SER A 246 -12.28 19.08 3.66
N THR A 247 -12.07 20.37 3.83
CA THR A 247 -13.08 21.35 3.46
C THR A 247 -13.06 21.64 1.96
N PRO A 248 -14.24 21.84 1.33
CA PRO A 248 -14.32 22.17 -0.10
C PRO A 248 -13.56 23.45 -0.43
N GLU A 249 -12.70 23.41 -1.44
CA GLU A 249 -11.98 24.60 -1.91
C GLU A 249 -12.87 25.55 -2.72
N ASP A 250 -13.89 25.02 -3.40
CA ASP A 250 -14.92 25.79 -4.11
C ASP A 250 -16.18 25.96 -3.25
N CYS A 251 -16.50 27.20 -2.92
CA CYS A 251 -17.69 27.58 -2.15
C CYS A 251 -18.95 27.81 -3.00
N SER A 252 -18.96 27.43 -4.28
CA SER A 252 -20.16 27.58 -5.11
C SER A 252 -21.30 26.69 -4.59
N ASP A 253 -22.53 27.24 -4.54
CA ASP A 253 -23.70 26.54 -3.96
C ASP A 253 -23.97 25.16 -4.59
N LEU A 254 -23.68 25.00 -5.89
CA LEU A 254 -23.83 23.75 -6.62
C LEU A 254 -22.74 22.73 -6.26
N TYR A 255 -21.51 23.19 -6.01
CA TYR A 255 -20.40 22.36 -5.56
C TYR A 255 -20.62 21.92 -4.11
N LEU A 256 -20.93 22.86 -3.22
CA LEU A 256 -21.24 22.58 -1.81
C LEU A 256 -22.43 21.62 -1.66
N ALA A 257 -23.52 21.79 -2.41
CA ALA A 257 -24.66 20.86 -2.34
C ALA A 257 -24.32 19.42 -2.78
N LYS A 258 -23.27 19.24 -3.60
CA LYS A 258 -22.86 17.94 -4.13
C LYS A 258 -21.74 17.29 -3.32
N TYR A 259 -20.81 18.09 -2.79
CA TYR A 259 -19.57 17.64 -2.16
C TYR A 259 -19.47 17.97 -0.66
N ASP A 260 -20.36 18.83 -0.14
CA ASP A 260 -20.58 19.07 1.29
C ASP A 260 -22.09 19.01 1.64
N PRO A 261 -22.72 17.84 1.47
CA PRO A 261 -24.14 17.69 1.80
C PRO A 261 -24.39 17.81 3.30
N ALA A 262 -25.61 18.21 3.67
CA ALA A 262 -26.05 18.23 5.06
C ALA A 262 -25.91 16.83 5.68
N LEU A 263 -25.16 16.73 6.78
CA LEU A 263 -24.86 15.44 7.42
C LEU A 263 -26.02 15.04 8.34
N SER A 264 -26.99 14.32 7.78
CA SER A 264 -28.03 13.65 8.57
C SER A 264 -27.63 12.23 8.95
N MET A 265 -28.24 11.70 10.01
CA MET A 265 -28.05 10.29 10.40
C MET A 265 -28.30 9.34 9.23
N LYS A 266 -29.42 9.54 8.53
CA LYS A 266 -29.79 8.75 7.36
C LYS A 266 -28.73 8.82 6.25
N TYR A 267 -28.14 9.99 6.02
CA TYR A 267 -27.10 10.16 5.01
C TYR A 267 -25.83 9.38 5.39
N VAL A 268 -25.33 9.53 6.62
CA VAL A 268 -24.10 8.84 7.05
C VAL A 268 -24.29 7.33 7.15
N GLU A 269 -25.47 6.85 7.54
CA GLU A 269 -25.82 5.42 7.46
C GLU A 269 -25.82 4.91 6.02
N THR A 270 -26.35 5.70 5.08
CA THR A 270 -26.28 5.38 3.65
C THR A 270 -24.83 5.29 3.16
N LEU A 271 -23.91 6.14 3.64
CA LEU A 271 -22.49 6.05 3.30
C LEU A 271 -21.88 4.71 3.73
N LEU A 272 -22.23 4.20 4.91
CA LEU A 272 -21.76 2.90 5.39
C LEU A 272 -22.32 1.77 4.51
N GLU A 273 -23.62 1.77 4.23
CA GLU A 273 -24.26 0.77 3.35
C GLU A 273 -23.65 0.75 1.95
N ASP A 274 -23.45 1.93 1.36
CA ASP A 274 -22.87 2.11 0.04
C ASP A 274 -21.44 1.59 0.00
N THR A 275 -20.68 1.83 1.07
CA THR A 275 -19.31 1.35 1.22
C THR A 275 -19.23 -0.16 1.31
N LEU A 276 -20.12 -0.78 2.09
CA LEU A 276 -20.21 -2.25 2.19
C LEU A 276 -20.60 -2.87 0.83
N LEU A 277 -21.58 -2.29 0.14
CA LEU A 277 -22.01 -2.75 -1.18
C LEU A 277 -20.92 -2.57 -2.25
N TYR A 278 -20.11 -1.51 -2.15
CA TYR A 278 -18.94 -1.29 -3.00
C TYR A 278 -17.96 -2.45 -2.88
N TRP A 279 -17.50 -2.73 -1.66
CA TRP A 279 -16.49 -3.75 -1.42
C TRP A 279 -17.00 -5.15 -1.76
N LEU A 280 -18.24 -5.47 -1.35
CA LEU A 280 -18.87 -6.73 -1.70
C LEU A 280 -19.00 -6.87 -3.22
N GLY A 281 -19.43 -5.83 -3.92
CA GLY A 281 -19.53 -5.83 -5.39
C GLY A 281 -18.18 -6.06 -6.07
N TRP A 282 -17.11 -5.48 -5.52
CA TRP A 282 -15.75 -5.64 -6.03
C TRP A 282 -15.22 -7.07 -5.82
N ILE A 283 -15.20 -7.57 -4.58
CA ILE A 283 -14.60 -8.88 -4.26
C ILE A 283 -15.38 -10.06 -4.84
N ARG A 284 -16.69 -9.90 -5.09
CA ARG A 284 -17.50 -10.90 -5.82
C ARG A 284 -17.01 -11.21 -7.24
N SER A 285 -16.16 -10.35 -7.81
CA SER A 285 -15.53 -10.61 -9.11
C SER A 285 -14.29 -11.51 -9.01
N CYS A 286 -13.84 -11.83 -7.78
CA CYS A 286 -12.75 -12.77 -7.54
C CYS A 286 -13.14 -14.19 -7.99
N THR A 287 -12.24 -14.85 -8.72
CA THR A 287 -12.46 -16.21 -9.26
C THR A 287 -11.70 -17.29 -8.50
N TYR A 288 -11.10 -16.98 -7.36
CA TYR A 288 -10.41 -17.96 -6.54
C TYR A 288 -11.37 -18.68 -5.61
N PHE A 289 -11.35 -20.02 -5.64
CA PHE A 289 -12.14 -20.91 -4.79
C PHE A 289 -11.25 -22.05 -4.26
N GLY A 290 -9.99 -21.71 -3.93
CA GLY A 290 -9.02 -22.66 -3.41
C GLY A 290 -9.08 -22.79 -1.89
N ARG A 291 -8.15 -23.60 -1.34
CA ARG A 291 -8.09 -23.93 0.09
C ARG A 291 -7.95 -22.72 1.03
N TRP A 292 -7.26 -21.67 0.60
CA TRP A 292 -6.96 -20.48 1.42
C TRP A 292 -7.84 -19.28 1.04
N LEU A 293 -9.13 -19.53 0.77
CA LEU A 293 -10.06 -18.52 0.23
C LEU A 293 -10.05 -17.22 1.05
N GLU A 294 -10.24 -17.33 2.37
CA GLU A 294 -10.34 -16.17 3.25
C GLU A 294 -9.04 -15.33 3.27
N ASN A 295 -7.87 -15.99 3.25
CA ASN A 295 -6.57 -15.31 3.24
C ASN A 295 -6.30 -14.60 1.90
N VAL A 296 -6.69 -15.24 0.79
CA VAL A 296 -6.57 -14.67 -0.55
C VAL A 296 -7.52 -13.49 -0.72
N GLU A 297 -8.77 -13.61 -0.30
CA GLU A 297 -9.74 -12.50 -0.35
C GLU A 297 -9.30 -11.33 0.53
N ARG A 298 -8.82 -11.60 1.76
CA ARG A 298 -8.32 -10.55 2.64
C ARG A 298 -7.13 -9.82 2.02
N SER A 299 -6.18 -10.55 1.44
CA SER A 299 -5.01 -9.98 0.76
C SER A 299 -5.42 -9.16 -0.47
N ALA A 300 -6.36 -9.66 -1.27
CA ALA A 300 -6.85 -8.93 -2.45
C ALA A 300 -7.54 -7.61 -2.07
N LEU A 301 -8.39 -7.61 -1.04
CA LEU A 301 -9.03 -6.40 -0.54
C LEU A 301 -8.00 -5.37 -0.04
N ILE A 302 -6.90 -5.82 0.56
CA ILE A 302 -5.86 -4.92 1.07
C ILE A 302 -5.03 -4.34 -0.06
N LEU A 303 -4.64 -5.15 -1.05
CA LEU A 303 -4.00 -4.62 -2.27
C LEU A 303 -4.89 -3.58 -2.97
N LYS A 304 -6.21 -3.79 -2.96
CA LYS A 304 -7.15 -2.80 -3.48
C LYS A 304 -7.20 -1.53 -2.63
N LEU A 305 -7.05 -1.64 -1.31
CA LEU A 305 -6.95 -0.49 -0.42
C LEU A 305 -5.64 0.30 -0.64
N LEU A 306 -4.56 -0.38 -0.99
CA LEU A 306 -3.25 0.21 -1.35
C LEU A 306 -3.20 0.79 -2.78
N THR A 307 -4.28 0.69 -3.55
CA THR A 307 -4.37 1.22 -4.92
C THR A 307 -4.91 2.65 -4.89
N TYR A 308 -4.12 3.61 -5.34
CA TYR A 308 -4.53 5.00 -5.53
C TYR A 308 -5.44 5.10 -6.76
N GLU A 309 -6.74 5.24 -6.53
CA GLU A 309 -7.78 5.15 -7.57
C GLU A 309 -7.66 6.12 -8.75
N PRO A 310 -7.18 7.38 -8.57
CA PRO A 310 -7.07 8.32 -9.68
C PRO A 310 -6.13 7.85 -10.81
N THR A 311 -5.00 7.25 -10.47
CA THR A 311 -4.00 6.79 -11.46
C THR A 311 -3.95 5.27 -11.60
N GLY A 312 -4.39 4.52 -10.59
CA GLY A 312 -4.18 3.08 -10.49
C GLY A 312 -2.79 2.70 -9.98
N ALA A 313 -1.97 3.66 -9.57
CA ALA A 313 -0.70 3.42 -8.88
C ALA A 313 -0.94 2.65 -7.58
N VAL A 314 -0.03 1.74 -7.23
CA VAL A 314 -0.10 0.96 -5.99
C VAL A 314 1.09 1.33 -5.13
N VAL A 315 0.84 1.65 -3.86
CA VAL A 315 1.92 1.92 -2.89
C VAL A 315 2.51 0.62 -2.34
N ALA A 316 3.80 0.62 -2.03
CA ALA A 316 4.45 -0.52 -1.39
C ALA A 316 3.89 -0.78 0.02
N ALA A 317 3.62 0.29 0.77
CA ALA A 317 2.87 0.30 2.03
C ALA A 317 2.28 1.69 2.31
N VAL A 318 1.39 1.81 3.30
CA VAL A 318 0.84 3.13 3.73
C VAL A 318 1.59 3.72 4.94
N THR A 319 2.75 3.18 5.25
CA THR A 319 3.58 3.58 6.39
C THR A 319 4.99 3.97 5.93
N PHE A 320 5.67 4.73 6.78
CA PHE A 320 7.08 5.09 6.62
C PHE A 320 7.81 4.84 7.93
N SER A 321 9.11 4.59 7.82
CA SER A 321 10.04 4.49 8.96
C SER A 321 9.73 3.41 9.99
N LEU A 322 8.98 2.38 9.62
CA LEU A 322 8.91 1.18 10.45
C LEU A 322 10.17 0.32 10.21
N PRO A 323 10.89 -0.08 11.27
CA PRO A 323 12.22 -0.67 11.15
C PRO A 323 12.19 -2.12 10.67
N GLU A 324 13.03 -2.45 9.69
CA GLU A 324 13.40 -3.83 9.33
C GLU A 324 14.28 -4.49 10.42
N ALA A 325 14.94 -3.69 11.26
CA ALA A 325 15.74 -4.17 12.38
C ALA A 325 15.61 -3.24 13.58
N ILE A 326 15.29 -3.81 14.75
CA ILE A 326 15.12 -3.03 15.99
C ILE A 326 16.47 -2.56 16.53
N GLY A 327 16.53 -1.30 16.95
CA GLY A 327 17.72 -0.63 17.49
C GLY A 327 18.32 0.36 16.50
N ASP A 328 19.63 0.61 16.61
CA ASP A 328 20.33 1.64 15.83
C ASP A 328 20.80 1.15 14.44
N ALA A 329 20.11 0.15 13.88
CA ALA A 329 20.44 -0.45 12.58
C ALA A 329 20.20 0.52 11.41
N GLY A 330 19.31 1.50 11.59
CA GLY A 330 19.00 2.54 10.62
C GLY A 330 18.28 2.04 9.37
N ARG A 331 17.57 0.90 9.43
CA ARG A 331 16.83 0.29 8.31
C ARG A 331 15.35 0.68 8.33
N ASN A 332 15.10 1.97 8.14
CA ASN A 332 13.78 2.60 8.28
C ASN A 332 13.51 3.45 7.02
N TRP A 333 12.60 3.02 6.16
CA TRP A 333 12.35 3.62 4.83
C TRP A 333 10.92 4.09 4.66
N ASP A 334 10.68 5.03 3.74
CA ASP A 334 9.35 5.47 3.33
C ASP A 334 8.84 4.62 2.16
N TYR A 335 7.73 3.90 2.36
CA TYR A 335 7.15 2.96 1.39
C TYR A 335 5.84 3.49 0.76
N ARG A 336 5.51 4.76 0.98
CA ARG A 336 4.24 5.38 0.51
C ARG A 336 4.23 5.73 -0.97
N PHE A 337 5.29 5.37 -1.69
CA PHE A 337 5.48 5.60 -3.12
C PHE A 337 5.13 4.38 -3.95
N THR A 338 5.07 4.57 -5.28
CA THR A 338 4.75 3.50 -6.22
C THR A 338 6.02 2.99 -6.90
N TRP A 339 6.44 1.77 -6.56
CA TRP A 339 7.46 1.05 -7.32
C TRP A 339 6.82 0.43 -8.56
N VAL A 340 7.54 0.48 -9.68
CA VAL A 340 7.12 -0.18 -10.93
C VAL A 340 6.95 -1.68 -10.69
N ARG A 341 7.88 -2.28 -9.95
CA ARG A 341 7.88 -3.68 -9.49
C ARG A 341 6.58 -4.06 -8.77
N ASP A 342 6.36 -3.42 -7.63
CA ASP A 342 5.30 -3.76 -6.68
C ASP A 342 3.92 -3.60 -7.33
N SER A 343 3.75 -2.55 -8.14
CA SER A 343 2.54 -2.32 -8.90
C SER A 343 2.36 -3.36 -10.01
N ALA A 344 3.41 -3.72 -10.75
CA ALA A 344 3.35 -4.76 -11.78
C ALA A 344 2.96 -6.13 -11.19
N PHE A 345 3.54 -6.51 -10.05
CA PHE A 345 3.17 -7.73 -9.34
C PHE A 345 1.75 -7.67 -8.75
N THR A 346 1.27 -6.51 -8.32
CA THR A 346 -0.12 -6.35 -7.89
C THR A 346 -1.07 -6.62 -9.05
N MET A 347 -0.75 -6.11 -10.24
CA MET A 347 -1.55 -6.38 -11.44
C MET A 347 -1.55 -7.86 -11.82
N TYR A 348 -0.41 -8.55 -11.68
CA TYR A 348 -0.36 -10.01 -11.80
C TYR A 348 -1.39 -10.66 -10.87
N ALA A 349 -1.36 -10.34 -9.56
CA ALA A 349 -2.25 -10.93 -8.57
C ALA A 349 -3.73 -10.68 -8.91
N PHE A 350 -4.10 -9.44 -9.22
CA PHE A 350 -5.45 -9.07 -9.61
C PHE A 350 -5.93 -9.84 -10.85
N MET A 351 -5.13 -9.89 -11.91
CA MET A 351 -5.50 -10.62 -13.13
C MET A 351 -5.67 -12.13 -12.89
N ARG A 352 -4.85 -12.73 -12.01
CA ARG A 352 -4.98 -14.15 -11.64
C ARG A 352 -6.25 -14.44 -10.85
N LEU A 353 -6.74 -13.44 -10.11
CA LEU A 353 -8.01 -13.48 -9.39
C LEU A 353 -9.21 -13.04 -10.25
N GLY A 354 -9.03 -12.64 -11.51
CA GLY A 354 -10.11 -12.14 -12.37
C GLY A 354 -10.51 -10.68 -12.13
N LEU A 355 -9.76 -9.97 -11.29
CA LEU A 355 -9.95 -8.56 -10.96
C LEU A 355 -9.20 -7.72 -12.01
N THR A 356 -9.90 -7.14 -12.99
CA THR A 356 -9.26 -6.52 -14.16
C THR A 356 -9.45 -5.00 -14.24
N LYS A 357 -10.28 -4.41 -13.38
CA LYS A 357 -10.62 -2.98 -13.44
C LYS A 357 -9.40 -2.11 -13.15
N GLU A 358 -8.65 -2.44 -12.11
CA GLU A 358 -7.45 -1.74 -11.65
C GLU A 358 -6.33 -1.83 -12.69
N ALA A 359 -6.19 -2.99 -13.35
CA ALA A 359 -5.19 -3.21 -14.39
C ALA A 359 -5.31 -2.22 -15.55
N LYS A 360 -6.52 -1.79 -15.92
CA LYS A 360 -6.71 -0.77 -16.97
C LYS A 360 -6.20 0.61 -16.54
N GLN A 361 -6.46 1.01 -15.29
CA GLN A 361 -6.00 2.31 -14.78
C GLN A 361 -4.47 2.33 -14.70
N TYR A 362 -3.88 1.26 -14.14
CA TYR A 362 -2.43 1.11 -14.06
C TYR A 362 -1.75 1.14 -15.44
N MET A 363 -2.33 0.52 -16.48
CA MET A 363 -1.79 0.63 -17.83
C MET A 363 -1.79 2.08 -18.36
N GLY A 364 -2.79 2.88 -17.99
CA GLY A 364 -2.79 4.33 -18.25
C GLY A 364 -1.64 5.05 -17.54
N PHE A 365 -1.39 4.71 -16.28
CA PHE A 365 -0.26 5.23 -15.51
C PHE A 365 1.09 4.87 -16.16
N VAL A 366 1.32 3.60 -16.50
CA VAL A 366 2.53 3.15 -17.20
C VAL A 366 2.76 3.90 -18.51
N ARG A 367 1.68 4.16 -19.27
CA ARG A 367 1.76 4.94 -20.52
C ARG A 367 2.23 6.37 -20.26
N ALA A 368 1.72 7.02 -19.21
CA ALA A 368 2.19 8.36 -18.81
C ALA A 368 3.69 8.35 -18.47
N LEU A 369 4.14 7.36 -17.70
CA LEU A 369 5.57 7.18 -17.39
C LEU A 369 6.42 6.96 -18.67
N CYS A 370 5.90 6.23 -19.65
CA CYS A 370 6.59 6.00 -20.91
C CYS A 370 6.74 7.27 -21.77
N GLN A 371 5.87 8.27 -21.60
CA GLN A 371 5.98 9.56 -22.29
C GLN A 371 7.01 10.47 -21.61
N GLU A 372 7.21 10.28 -20.31
CA GLU A 372 8.15 10.96 -19.47
C GLU A 372 9.29 10.01 -19.06
N LYS A 373 10.01 9.47 -20.04
CA LYS A 373 11.22 8.67 -19.77
C LYS A 373 12.37 9.52 -19.23
N ASN A 374 13.38 8.85 -18.69
CA ASN A 374 14.67 9.45 -18.33
C ASN A 374 15.45 9.86 -19.61
N PRO A 375 16.45 10.77 -19.50
CA PRO A 375 17.25 11.20 -20.65
C PRO A 375 17.97 10.06 -21.39
N ASP A 376 18.28 8.96 -20.69
CA ASP A 376 18.86 7.73 -21.25
C ASP A 376 17.85 6.82 -21.94
N GLY A 377 16.55 7.16 -21.88
CA GLY A 377 15.45 6.36 -22.41
C GLY A 377 14.89 5.31 -21.43
N GLY A 378 15.40 5.26 -20.20
CA GLY A 378 14.91 4.37 -19.15
C GLY A 378 13.73 4.92 -18.37
N LEU A 379 13.24 4.12 -17.41
CA LEU A 379 12.29 4.50 -16.38
C LEU A 379 13.02 4.65 -15.03
N GLN A 380 12.52 5.55 -14.19
CA GLN A 380 12.81 5.55 -12.75
C GLN A 380 12.19 4.32 -12.09
N ILE A 381 12.78 3.87 -10.98
CA ILE A 381 12.35 2.65 -10.28
C ILE A 381 11.03 2.83 -9.52
N MET A 382 10.80 4.05 -9.03
CA MET A 382 9.64 4.44 -8.25
C MET A 382 9.25 5.89 -8.51
N TYR A 383 7.98 6.21 -8.26
CA TYR A 383 7.38 7.52 -8.51
C TYR A 383 6.44 7.93 -7.38
N THR A 384 6.07 9.22 -7.33
CA THR A 384 4.91 9.66 -6.55
C THR A 384 3.62 9.06 -7.11
N LEU A 385 2.51 9.17 -6.39
CA LEU A 385 1.22 8.61 -6.84
C LEU A 385 0.72 9.18 -8.19
N ARG A 386 1.24 10.35 -8.57
CA ARG A 386 0.93 11.07 -9.82
C ARG A 386 2.01 10.94 -10.90
N GLY A 387 3.06 10.16 -10.65
CA GLY A 387 4.16 9.97 -11.61
C GLY A 387 5.27 11.02 -11.49
N GLY A 388 5.26 11.82 -10.42
CA GLY A 388 6.37 12.70 -10.06
C GLY A 388 7.63 11.91 -9.75
N ARG A 389 8.78 12.50 -10.04
CA ARG A 389 10.11 11.87 -9.92
C ARG A 389 10.89 12.31 -8.69
N GLU A 390 10.49 13.43 -8.09
CA GLU A 390 11.20 14.02 -6.97
C GLU A 390 10.68 13.49 -5.64
N MET A 391 11.56 12.87 -4.86
CA MET A 391 11.24 12.31 -3.55
C MET A 391 12.47 12.27 -2.65
N ALA A 392 13.04 13.46 -2.41
CA ALA A 392 14.25 13.61 -1.60
C ALA A 392 14.10 12.91 -0.24
N GLU A 393 15.07 12.06 0.10
CA GLU A 393 15.15 11.42 1.41
C GLU A 393 15.55 12.46 2.46
N LEU A 394 14.72 12.62 3.49
CA LEU A 394 14.93 13.55 4.60
C LEU A 394 14.82 12.82 5.93
N GLU A 395 15.74 13.13 6.85
CA GLU A 395 15.70 12.61 8.22
C GLU A 395 14.98 13.58 9.16
N LEU A 396 14.02 13.06 9.93
CA LEU A 396 13.21 13.79 10.90
C LEU A 396 13.76 13.59 12.31
N GLY A 397 14.81 14.35 12.65
CA GLY A 397 15.52 14.22 13.94
C GLY A 397 14.72 14.60 15.18
N HIS A 398 13.51 15.16 15.04
CA HIS A 398 12.64 15.51 16.15
C HIS A 398 11.75 14.35 16.64
N LEU A 399 11.61 13.27 15.87
CA LEU A 399 10.83 12.08 16.23
C LEU A 399 11.72 10.98 16.79
N GLU A 400 11.26 10.29 17.83
CA GLU A 400 12.01 9.19 18.47
C GLU A 400 12.15 7.95 17.55
N GLY A 401 11.17 7.71 16.70
CA GLY A 401 11.09 6.53 15.85
C GLY A 401 10.38 5.34 16.51
N TYR A 402 9.89 4.42 15.70
CA TYR A 402 9.15 3.25 16.21
C TYR A 402 10.03 2.45 17.17
N ARG A 403 9.60 2.34 18.43
CA ARG A 403 10.36 1.68 19.52
C ARG A 403 11.79 2.24 19.66
N ALA A 404 11.96 3.56 19.52
CA ALA A 404 13.24 4.25 19.58
C ALA A 404 14.25 3.84 18.50
N CYS A 405 13.75 3.38 17.34
CA CYS A 405 14.60 3.08 16.19
C CYS A 405 14.74 4.34 15.33
N ALA A 406 15.88 5.01 15.45
CA ALA A 406 16.26 6.13 14.62
C ALA A 406 17.07 5.67 13.38
N PRO A 407 17.14 6.49 12.32
CA PRO A 407 16.41 7.74 12.11
C PRO A 407 14.99 7.49 11.59
N VAL A 408 14.12 8.49 11.73
CA VAL A 408 12.85 8.56 10.99
C VAL A 408 13.13 9.23 9.65
N ARG A 409 12.78 8.57 8.55
CA ARG A 409 12.93 9.03 7.17
C ARG A 409 11.59 9.23 6.46
N ILE A 410 11.54 10.29 5.67
CA ILE A 410 10.50 10.51 4.65
C ILE A 410 11.17 10.66 3.29
N GLY A 411 10.46 10.36 2.21
CA GLY A 411 11.11 10.24 0.89
C GLY A 411 11.96 8.97 0.80
N ASN A 412 12.56 8.71 -0.36
CA ASN A 412 13.29 7.47 -0.57
C ASN A 412 14.51 7.67 -1.48
N GLY A 413 15.69 7.40 -0.93
CA GLY A 413 16.97 7.59 -1.62
C GLY A 413 17.23 6.59 -2.75
N ALA A 414 16.44 5.51 -2.86
CA ALA A 414 16.59 4.55 -3.96
C ALA A 414 16.03 5.08 -5.29
N ALA A 415 15.30 6.21 -5.30
CA ALA A 415 14.69 6.76 -6.51
C ALA A 415 15.68 6.93 -7.69
N ASP A 416 16.95 7.26 -7.40
CA ASP A 416 18.01 7.45 -8.40
C ASP A 416 18.78 6.17 -8.76
N HIS A 417 18.40 5.01 -8.19
CA HIS A 417 19.06 3.75 -8.48
C HIS A 417 18.75 3.27 -9.90
N LEU A 418 19.75 2.69 -10.56
CA LEU A 418 19.52 1.89 -11.75
C LEU A 418 19.11 0.49 -11.31
N GLN A 419 17.93 0.06 -11.73
CA GLN A 419 17.42 -1.30 -11.55
C GLN A 419 16.88 -1.80 -12.89
N LEU A 420 17.49 -2.85 -13.42
CA LEU A 420 17.14 -3.40 -14.73
C LEU A 420 16.06 -4.49 -14.63
N ASP A 421 15.77 -4.99 -13.44
CA ASP A 421 14.71 -5.96 -13.17
C ASP A 421 13.29 -5.40 -13.36
N ILE A 422 13.08 -4.11 -13.09
CA ILE A 422 11.74 -3.47 -13.22
C ILE A 422 11.10 -3.69 -14.59
N TYR A 423 11.92 -3.81 -15.65
CA TYR A 423 11.43 -4.04 -17.00
C TYR A 423 10.86 -5.45 -17.16
N GLY A 424 11.48 -6.47 -16.55
CA GLY A 424 10.96 -7.83 -16.61
C GLY A 424 9.59 -7.94 -15.95
N GLU A 425 9.47 -7.34 -14.78
CA GLU A 425 8.25 -7.33 -13.97
C GLU A 425 7.14 -6.57 -14.68
N LEU A 426 7.45 -5.37 -15.19
CA LEU A 426 6.52 -4.56 -15.98
C LEU A 426 6.04 -5.30 -17.24
N LEU A 427 6.96 -5.86 -18.02
CA LEU A 427 6.62 -6.52 -19.28
C LEU A 427 5.87 -7.84 -19.07
N ASP A 428 6.07 -8.53 -17.94
CA ASP A 428 5.25 -9.68 -17.55
C ASP A 428 3.81 -9.23 -17.23
N ALA A 429 3.63 -8.14 -16.48
CA ALA A 429 2.31 -7.57 -16.22
C ALA A 429 1.62 -7.11 -17.52
N VAL A 430 2.33 -6.45 -18.44
CA VAL A 430 1.82 -6.03 -19.75
C VAL A 430 1.41 -7.23 -20.61
N TYR A 431 2.23 -8.29 -20.62
CA TYR A 431 1.90 -9.52 -21.34
C TYR A 431 0.62 -10.17 -20.83
N LEU A 432 0.44 -10.21 -19.50
CA LEU A 432 -0.75 -10.73 -18.85
C LEU A 432 -1.97 -9.84 -19.07
N TYR A 433 -1.80 -8.52 -19.06
CA TYR A 433 -2.85 -7.56 -19.39
C TYR A 433 -3.40 -7.81 -20.79
N ASN A 434 -2.51 -7.94 -21.78
CA ASN A 434 -2.89 -8.29 -23.15
C ASN A 434 -3.56 -9.67 -23.27
N LYS A 435 -3.25 -10.60 -22.35
CA LYS A 435 -3.78 -11.96 -22.37
C LYS A 435 -5.15 -12.09 -21.70
N PHE A 436 -5.37 -11.39 -20.59
CA PHE A 436 -6.50 -11.61 -19.69
C PHE A 436 -7.42 -10.40 -19.52
N SER A 437 -6.96 -9.19 -19.86
CA SER A 437 -7.75 -7.96 -19.71
C SER A 437 -8.16 -7.39 -21.07
N GLN A 438 -7.30 -6.62 -21.74
CA GLN A 438 -7.61 -5.96 -23.01
C GLN A 438 -6.42 -6.04 -23.97
N PRO A 439 -6.64 -6.17 -25.30
CA PRO A 439 -5.56 -6.12 -26.26
C PRO A 439 -4.85 -4.77 -26.27
N LEU A 440 -3.52 -4.77 -26.44
CA LEU A 440 -2.76 -3.53 -26.61
C LEU A 440 -3.12 -2.79 -27.90
N SER A 441 -3.20 -1.47 -27.79
CA SER A 441 -3.26 -0.53 -28.91
C SER A 441 -1.90 -0.40 -29.61
N PHE A 442 -1.89 0.26 -30.77
CA PHE A 442 -0.65 0.51 -31.51
C PHE A 442 0.32 1.40 -30.75
N ASP A 443 -0.16 2.48 -30.12
CA ASP A 443 0.70 3.40 -29.37
C ASP A 443 1.32 2.72 -28.15
N GLU A 444 0.53 1.95 -27.40
CA GLU A 444 1.05 1.15 -26.28
C GLU A 444 2.10 0.16 -26.79
N TRP A 445 1.88 -0.46 -27.95
CA TRP A 445 2.90 -1.33 -28.55
C TRP A 445 4.19 -0.57 -28.91
N VAL A 446 4.09 0.67 -29.41
CA VAL A 446 5.27 1.50 -29.71
C VAL A 446 6.07 1.80 -28.44
N ASP A 447 5.39 2.14 -27.35
CA ASP A 447 6.02 2.39 -26.04
C ASP A 447 6.71 1.13 -25.50
N ILE A 448 6.00 0.00 -25.50
CA ILE A 448 6.51 -1.29 -25.05
C ILE A 448 7.70 -1.75 -25.89
N ARG A 449 7.66 -1.56 -27.21
CA ARG A 449 8.79 -1.87 -28.09
C ARG A 449 10.02 -1.05 -27.74
N ALA A 450 9.86 0.24 -27.43
CA ALA A 450 10.97 1.09 -27.01
C ALA A 450 11.59 0.63 -25.68
N LEU A 451 10.79 0.15 -24.73
CA LEU A 451 11.31 -0.41 -23.47
C LEU A 451 12.11 -1.69 -23.69
N VAL A 452 11.65 -2.59 -24.58
CA VAL A 452 12.40 -3.82 -24.89
C VAL A 452 13.70 -3.50 -25.64
N ASP A 453 13.68 -2.51 -26.54
CA ASP A 453 14.89 -2.00 -27.20
C ASP A 453 15.87 -1.45 -26.15
N TYR A 454 15.41 -0.64 -25.19
CA TYR A 454 16.22 -0.15 -24.07
C TYR A 454 16.86 -1.28 -23.27
N VAL A 455 16.10 -2.34 -22.92
CA VAL A 455 16.68 -3.50 -22.23
C VAL A 455 17.76 -4.17 -23.09
N CYS A 456 17.53 -4.34 -24.39
CA CYS A 456 18.54 -4.89 -25.31
C CYS A 456 19.80 -4.02 -25.43
N ASP A 457 19.69 -2.71 -25.19
CA ASP A 457 20.81 -1.76 -25.21
C ASP A 457 21.59 -1.73 -23.87
N ASN A 458 20.97 -2.12 -22.75
CA ASN A 458 21.51 -1.87 -21.40
C ASN A 458 21.61 -3.10 -20.48
N TYR A 459 21.18 -4.29 -20.91
CA TYR A 459 21.12 -5.48 -20.05
C TYR A 459 22.47 -5.93 -19.49
N ASP A 460 23.59 -5.49 -20.06
CA ASP A 460 24.96 -5.88 -19.68
C ASP A 460 25.55 -5.01 -18.55
N GLN A 461 24.85 -3.96 -18.15
CA GLN A 461 25.31 -3.04 -17.11
C GLN A 461 25.04 -3.60 -15.70
N PRO A 462 25.91 -3.29 -14.73
CA PRO A 462 25.65 -3.57 -13.33
C PRO A 462 24.59 -2.62 -12.76
N ASP A 463 23.72 -3.12 -11.90
CA ASP A 463 22.57 -2.43 -11.32
C ASP A 463 22.48 -2.69 -9.80
N MET A 464 21.39 -2.26 -9.15
CA MET A 464 21.22 -2.37 -7.69
C MET A 464 20.40 -3.60 -7.24
N GLY A 465 19.90 -4.41 -8.19
CA GLY A 465 19.08 -5.58 -7.91
C GLY A 465 17.74 -5.26 -7.22
N ILE A 466 16.95 -6.30 -6.97
CA ILE A 466 15.61 -6.20 -6.37
C ILE A 466 15.63 -5.67 -4.94
N TRP A 467 16.71 -5.92 -4.20
CA TRP A 467 16.83 -5.53 -2.80
C TRP A 467 17.31 -4.10 -2.59
N GLU A 468 17.68 -3.40 -3.67
CA GLU A 468 18.08 -1.98 -3.65
C GLU A 468 19.19 -1.70 -2.61
N VAL A 469 20.07 -2.70 -2.41
CA VAL A 469 21.12 -2.67 -1.38
C VAL A 469 21.98 -1.42 -1.55
N ARG A 470 22.36 -0.76 -0.46
CA ARG A 470 23.19 0.47 -0.52
C ARG A 470 24.66 0.19 -0.86
N GLY A 471 24.97 -1.03 -1.29
CA GLY A 471 26.27 -1.49 -1.74
C GLY A 471 26.61 -1.07 -3.18
N LYS A 472 27.58 -1.76 -3.78
CA LYS A 472 28.02 -1.50 -5.17
C LYS A 472 27.04 -2.10 -6.18
N ARG A 473 26.92 -1.44 -7.34
CA ARG A 473 26.25 -2.02 -8.50
C ARG A 473 26.93 -3.32 -8.94
N GLN A 474 26.15 -4.34 -9.26
CA GLN A 474 26.61 -5.67 -9.66
C GLN A 474 25.76 -6.24 -10.79
N ASN A 475 26.22 -7.34 -11.40
CA ASN A 475 25.40 -8.11 -12.33
C ASN A 475 24.59 -9.14 -11.52
N PHE A 476 23.52 -8.67 -10.85
CA PHE A 476 22.66 -9.53 -10.05
C PHE A 476 21.92 -10.57 -10.91
N THR A 477 21.92 -11.83 -10.48
CA THR A 477 21.28 -12.94 -11.20
C THR A 477 19.79 -12.67 -11.41
N TYR A 478 19.11 -12.12 -10.39
CA TYR A 478 17.71 -11.74 -10.49
C TYR A 478 17.47 -10.71 -11.59
N SER A 479 18.27 -9.63 -11.62
CA SER A 479 18.17 -8.59 -12.65
C SER A 479 18.37 -9.13 -14.05
N LYS A 480 19.37 -9.99 -14.27
CA LYS A 480 19.59 -10.59 -15.59
C LYS A 480 18.43 -11.50 -16.01
N VAL A 481 17.88 -12.29 -15.07
CA VAL A 481 16.68 -13.10 -15.33
C VAL A 481 15.50 -12.21 -15.73
N GLN A 482 15.30 -11.07 -15.07
CA GLN A 482 14.21 -10.16 -15.40
C GLN A 482 14.45 -9.39 -16.71
N CYS A 483 15.68 -9.03 -17.07
CA CYS A 483 15.99 -8.55 -18.42
C CYS A 483 15.63 -9.60 -19.48
N TRP A 484 15.93 -10.87 -19.24
CA TRP A 484 15.51 -11.96 -20.12
C TRP A 484 13.98 -12.05 -20.23
N VAL A 485 13.27 -11.92 -19.09
CA VAL A 485 11.79 -11.91 -19.07
C VAL A 485 11.25 -10.77 -19.93
N ALA A 486 11.79 -9.56 -19.80
CA ALA A 486 11.34 -8.41 -20.58
C ALA A 486 11.38 -8.68 -22.09
N ILE A 487 12.52 -9.23 -22.56
CA ILE A 487 12.72 -9.52 -23.98
C ILE A 487 11.85 -10.71 -24.42
N ASP A 488 11.75 -11.77 -23.62
CA ASP A 488 10.89 -12.93 -23.92
C ASP A 488 9.41 -12.52 -24.03
N ARG A 489 8.91 -11.68 -23.12
CA ARG A 489 7.52 -11.18 -23.17
C ARG A 489 7.28 -10.28 -24.37
N GLY A 490 8.24 -9.41 -24.70
CA GLY A 490 8.22 -8.63 -25.94
C GLY A 490 8.07 -9.50 -27.19
N LEU A 491 8.88 -10.56 -27.30
CA LEU A 491 8.81 -11.51 -28.42
C LEU A 491 7.48 -12.27 -28.46
N ARG A 492 6.96 -12.72 -27.32
CA ARG A 492 5.64 -13.38 -27.26
C ARG A 492 4.51 -12.45 -27.67
N LEU A 493 4.59 -11.16 -27.36
CA LEU A 493 3.62 -10.17 -27.83
C LEU A 493 3.68 -10.01 -29.36
N VAL A 494 4.89 -9.92 -29.93
CA VAL A 494 5.11 -9.89 -31.38
C VAL A 494 4.46 -11.10 -32.05
N ASP A 495 4.76 -12.30 -31.57
CA ASP A 495 4.29 -13.54 -32.20
C ASP A 495 2.78 -13.76 -32.02
N LYS A 496 2.22 -13.37 -30.87
CA LYS A 496 0.79 -13.58 -30.57
C LYS A 496 -0.14 -12.60 -31.30
N ARG A 497 0.35 -11.40 -31.62
CA ARG A 497 -0.46 -10.30 -32.19
C ARG A 497 -0.02 -9.90 -33.60
N ASP A 498 1.01 -10.55 -34.14
CA ASP A 498 1.67 -10.17 -35.39
C ASP A 498 2.09 -8.69 -35.41
N PHE A 499 2.54 -8.18 -34.26
CA PHE A 499 2.90 -6.77 -34.14
C PHE A 499 4.18 -6.45 -34.94
N PRO A 500 4.25 -5.27 -35.59
CA PRO A 500 5.43 -4.87 -36.34
C PRO A 500 6.62 -4.62 -35.39
N CYS A 501 7.67 -5.42 -35.55
CA CYS A 501 8.93 -5.31 -34.80
C CYS A 501 10.13 -5.42 -35.74
N ARG A 502 10.78 -4.28 -36.02
CA ARG A 502 11.97 -4.23 -36.88
C ARG A 502 13.16 -4.93 -36.24
N ASN A 503 13.26 -4.87 -34.91
CA ASN A 503 14.36 -5.40 -34.13
C ASN A 503 14.11 -6.85 -33.65
N LYS A 504 13.12 -7.57 -34.20
CA LYS A 504 12.75 -8.93 -33.74
C LYS A 504 13.95 -9.88 -33.69
N GLN A 505 14.79 -9.89 -34.73
CA GLN A 505 15.98 -10.74 -34.79
C GLN A 505 17.00 -10.37 -33.70
N ARG A 506 17.20 -9.07 -33.46
CA ARG A 506 18.07 -8.57 -32.40
C ARG A 506 17.56 -9.01 -31.02
N TRP A 507 16.26 -8.89 -30.77
CA TRP A 507 15.65 -9.32 -29.51
C TRP A 507 15.82 -10.82 -29.29
N GLN A 508 15.58 -11.65 -30.31
CA GLN A 508 15.79 -13.09 -30.24
C GLN A 508 17.23 -13.43 -29.89
N HIS A 509 18.19 -12.83 -30.60
CA HIS A 509 19.61 -13.04 -30.34
C HIS A 509 20.02 -12.61 -28.92
N THR A 510 19.53 -11.45 -28.46
CA THR A 510 19.84 -10.92 -27.12
C THR A 510 19.25 -11.81 -26.03
N ARG A 511 17.99 -12.24 -26.17
CA ARG A 511 17.34 -13.17 -25.23
C ARG A 511 18.11 -14.48 -25.13
N ASP A 512 18.48 -15.07 -26.26
CA ASP A 512 19.13 -16.38 -26.28
C ASP A 512 20.55 -16.30 -25.69
N THR A 513 21.30 -15.25 -26.04
CA THR A 513 22.61 -14.96 -25.46
C THR A 513 22.54 -14.78 -23.95
N LEU A 514 21.59 -13.96 -23.47
CA LEU A 514 21.41 -13.69 -22.06
C LEU A 514 20.98 -14.95 -21.29
N TYR A 515 20.18 -15.83 -21.89
CA TYR A 515 19.80 -17.10 -21.29
C TYR A 515 21.02 -17.99 -21.03
N GLU A 516 21.86 -18.19 -22.05
CA GLU A 516 23.09 -18.98 -21.94
C GLU A 516 24.05 -18.35 -20.94
N GLU A 517 24.22 -17.03 -21.00
CA GLU A 517 25.06 -16.28 -20.07
C GLU A 517 24.65 -16.49 -18.61
N ILE A 518 23.36 -16.36 -18.27
CA ILE A 518 22.87 -16.59 -16.90
C ILE A 518 23.14 -18.04 -16.48
N MET A 519 22.84 -19.00 -17.35
CA MET A 519 23.01 -20.41 -17.05
C MET A 519 24.49 -20.80 -16.85
N GLU A 520 25.43 -20.06 -17.43
CA GLU A 520 26.87 -20.31 -17.29
C GLU A 520 27.51 -19.50 -16.16
N ARG A 521 27.17 -18.21 -16.05
CA ARG A 521 27.86 -17.26 -15.16
C ARG A 521 27.22 -17.09 -13.78
N ALA A 522 25.92 -17.33 -13.64
CA ALA A 522 25.27 -17.33 -12.31
C ALA A 522 25.36 -18.69 -11.61
N TRP A 523 25.71 -19.76 -12.32
CA TRP A 523 25.78 -21.10 -11.76
C TRP A 523 27.18 -21.40 -11.23
N ASN A 524 27.28 -21.62 -9.92
CA ASN A 524 28.50 -22.15 -9.33
C ASN A 524 28.51 -23.69 -9.38
N PRO A 525 29.40 -24.33 -10.18
CA PRO A 525 29.46 -25.78 -10.28
C PRO A 525 30.09 -26.46 -9.05
N GLU A 526 30.90 -25.75 -8.26
CA GLU A 526 31.54 -26.27 -7.05
C GLU A 526 30.55 -26.31 -5.88
N LEU A 527 29.77 -25.24 -5.72
CA LEU A 527 28.74 -25.13 -4.68
C LEU A 527 27.39 -25.70 -5.12
N GLU A 528 27.26 -26.02 -6.40
CA GLU A 528 26.06 -26.51 -7.07
C GLU A 528 24.80 -25.66 -6.78
N MET A 529 24.93 -24.34 -6.95
CA MET A 529 23.85 -23.39 -6.75
C MET A 529 23.93 -22.20 -7.71
N PHE A 530 22.79 -21.58 -8.00
CA PHE A 530 22.77 -20.23 -8.55
C PHE A 530 23.13 -19.22 -7.46
N THR A 531 23.96 -18.24 -7.83
CA THR A 531 24.52 -17.25 -6.91
C THR A 531 23.79 -15.92 -7.01
N GLN A 532 24.03 -15.02 -6.05
CA GLN A 532 23.43 -13.70 -5.96
C GLN A 532 23.77 -12.83 -7.19
N SER A 533 25.04 -12.83 -7.58
CA SER A 533 25.55 -12.07 -8.73
C SER A 533 26.68 -12.82 -9.42
N TYR A 534 27.08 -12.33 -10.60
CA TYR A 534 28.26 -12.86 -11.31
C TYR A 534 29.57 -12.54 -10.60
N GLU A 535 29.61 -11.45 -9.83
CA GLU A 535 30.77 -11.01 -9.08
C GLU A 535 30.97 -11.80 -7.78
N HIS A 536 29.88 -12.16 -7.09
CA HIS A 536 29.90 -12.86 -5.82
C HIS A 536 29.40 -14.31 -5.97
N HIS A 537 30.26 -15.12 -6.59
CA HIS A 537 29.94 -16.50 -6.97
C HIS A 537 29.82 -17.49 -5.80
N GLU A 538 29.92 -17.02 -4.55
CA GLU A 538 29.77 -17.83 -3.34
C GLU A 538 28.53 -17.44 -2.52
N MET A 539 27.88 -16.32 -2.87
CA MET A 539 26.74 -15.79 -2.13
C MET A 539 25.43 -16.35 -2.68
N LEU A 540 24.56 -16.80 -1.78
CA LEU A 540 23.22 -17.29 -2.11
C LEU A 540 22.18 -16.18 -1.90
N ASP A 541 21.21 -16.09 -2.80
CA ASP A 541 20.11 -15.13 -2.71
C ASP A 541 18.78 -15.84 -2.95
N ALA A 542 17.79 -15.58 -2.11
CA ALA A 542 16.45 -16.15 -2.23
C ALA A 542 15.71 -15.65 -3.48
N ALA A 543 16.11 -14.52 -4.08
CA ALA A 543 15.51 -13.99 -5.30
C ALA A 543 15.58 -14.97 -6.49
N VAL A 544 16.56 -15.89 -6.51
CA VAL A 544 16.65 -16.93 -7.55
C VAL A 544 15.49 -17.93 -7.50
N LEU A 545 14.73 -17.99 -6.41
CA LEU A 545 13.48 -18.75 -6.35
C LEU A 545 12.47 -18.28 -7.39
N ALA A 546 12.57 -17.04 -7.88
CA ALA A 546 11.68 -16.51 -8.91
C ALA A 546 11.91 -17.12 -10.30
N MET A 547 13.06 -17.75 -10.58
CA MET A 547 13.40 -18.28 -11.91
C MET A 547 12.30 -19.18 -12.51
N PRO A 548 11.79 -20.23 -11.83
CA PRO A 548 10.69 -21.02 -12.35
C PRO A 548 9.34 -20.32 -12.24
N LEU A 549 9.19 -19.30 -11.39
CA LEU A 549 7.94 -18.53 -11.23
C LEU A 549 7.65 -17.73 -12.50
N VAL A 550 8.68 -17.10 -13.06
CA VAL A 550 8.66 -16.31 -14.30
C VAL A 550 8.96 -17.14 -15.56
N PHE A 551 9.00 -18.46 -15.43
CA PHE A 551 9.24 -19.41 -16.53
C PHE A 551 10.59 -19.27 -17.23
N PHE A 552 11.62 -18.81 -16.52
CA PHE A 552 13.00 -18.85 -17.00
C PHE A 552 13.50 -20.30 -17.11
N CYS A 553 13.26 -21.12 -16.08
CA CYS A 553 13.57 -22.54 -16.10
C CYS A 553 12.37 -23.39 -15.66
N ALA A 554 12.44 -24.70 -15.90
CA ALA A 554 11.50 -25.62 -15.30
C ALA A 554 11.74 -25.70 -13.78
N GLY A 555 10.68 -25.87 -12.98
CA GLY A 555 10.83 -26.10 -11.53
C GLY A 555 11.56 -27.40 -11.20
N THR A 556 11.69 -28.31 -12.16
CA THR A 556 12.41 -29.59 -12.07
C THR A 556 13.81 -29.54 -12.67
N ASP A 557 14.26 -28.37 -13.13
CA ASP A 557 15.63 -28.23 -13.63
C ASP A 557 16.63 -28.65 -12.53
N PRO A 558 17.61 -29.54 -12.83
CA PRO A 558 18.53 -30.04 -11.81
C PRO A 558 19.32 -28.96 -11.09
N ARG A 559 19.73 -27.88 -11.78
CA ARG A 559 20.46 -26.75 -11.17
C ARG A 559 19.55 -25.97 -10.23
N PHE A 560 18.32 -25.70 -10.67
CA PHE A 560 17.33 -25.03 -9.82
C PHE A 560 16.99 -25.86 -8.57
N VAL A 561 16.72 -27.16 -8.72
CA VAL A 561 16.36 -28.03 -7.58
C VAL A 561 17.49 -28.10 -6.55
N LYS A 562 18.76 -28.15 -6.99
CA LYS A 562 19.92 -28.09 -6.08
C LYS A 562 19.99 -26.75 -5.35
N THR A 563 19.80 -25.64 -6.05
CA THR A 563 19.75 -24.29 -5.46
C THR A 563 18.62 -24.17 -4.43
N MET A 564 17.41 -24.59 -4.76
CA MET A 564 16.26 -24.58 -3.85
C MET A 564 16.53 -25.44 -2.59
N ARG A 565 17.16 -26.61 -2.75
CA ARG A 565 17.56 -27.45 -1.61
C ARG A 565 18.63 -26.79 -0.75
N ARG A 566 19.55 -26.03 -1.34
CA ARG A 566 20.54 -25.22 -0.62
C ARG A 566 19.86 -24.12 0.19
N ILE A 567 18.93 -23.38 -0.39
CA ILE A 567 18.12 -22.34 0.29
C ILE A 567 17.40 -22.91 1.50
N MET A 568 16.83 -24.12 1.38
CA MET A 568 16.13 -24.82 2.47
C MET A 568 17.02 -25.25 3.65
N LEU A 569 18.34 -25.15 3.53
CA LEU A 569 19.25 -25.41 4.67
C LEU A 569 19.22 -24.23 5.64
N PRO A 570 19.56 -24.47 6.92
CA PRO A 570 19.70 -23.39 7.88
C PRO A 570 20.94 -22.50 7.59
N PRO A 571 20.94 -21.23 8.02
CA PRO A 571 22.06 -20.29 7.82
C PRO A 571 23.42 -20.83 8.26
N HIS A 572 23.51 -21.49 9.41
CA HIS A 572 24.76 -22.10 9.90
C HIS A 572 25.28 -23.28 9.03
N ARG A 573 24.52 -23.72 8.03
CA ARG A 573 24.94 -24.70 7.00
C ARG A 573 25.06 -24.07 5.61
N GLY A 574 25.01 -22.75 5.50
CA GLY A 574 25.08 -22.01 4.24
C GLY A 574 23.78 -22.03 3.42
N GLY A 575 22.63 -22.15 4.08
CA GLY A 575 21.32 -21.90 3.46
C GLY A 575 20.67 -20.63 3.99
N LEU A 576 19.38 -20.43 3.73
CA LEU A 576 18.66 -19.19 4.09
C LEU A 576 17.39 -19.43 4.92
N THR A 577 17.13 -20.66 5.37
CA THR A 577 15.85 -21.01 6.01
C THR A 577 15.98 -21.22 7.52
N ALA A 578 15.25 -20.46 8.33
CA ALA A 578 15.12 -20.68 9.77
C ALA A 578 13.62 -20.80 10.13
N ASN A 579 13.23 -21.89 10.81
CA ASN A 579 11.82 -22.15 11.17
C ASN A 579 10.84 -22.03 9.99
N ASN A 580 11.23 -22.59 8.83
CA ASN A 580 10.51 -22.48 7.54
C ASN A 580 10.34 -21.06 6.98
N LEU A 581 10.91 -20.05 7.62
CA LEU A 581 10.99 -18.68 7.13
C LEU A 581 12.32 -18.45 6.41
N VAL A 582 12.32 -17.64 5.35
CA VAL A 582 13.46 -17.48 4.44
C VAL A 582 14.01 -16.06 4.52
N PHE A 583 15.32 -15.92 4.76
CA PHE A 583 16.04 -14.64 4.64
C PHE A 583 16.28 -14.28 3.17
N ARG A 584 16.46 -12.98 2.86
CA ARG A 584 16.82 -12.55 1.49
C ARG A 584 18.16 -13.14 1.06
N TYR A 585 19.17 -12.95 1.90
CA TYR A 585 20.54 -13.42 1.76
C TYR A 585 21.17 -13.50 3.16
N ASN A 586 22.43 -13.95 3.25
CA ASN A 586 23.15 -13.92 4.52
C ASN A 586 23.73 -12.53 4.77
N ALA A 587 23.02 -11.69 5.55
CA ALA A 587 23.43 -10.32 5.86
C ALA A 587 24.79 -10.20 6.61
N VAL A 588 25.32 -11.30 7.16
CA VAL A 588 26.65 -11.31 7.79
C VAL A 588 27.77 -11.49 6.76
N GLU A 589 27.49 -12.20 5.67
CA GLU A 589 28.47 -12.55 4.64
C GLU A 589 28.37 -11.63 3.40
N THR A 590 27.20 -11.05 3.15
CA THR A 590 26.95 -10.11 2.06
C THR A 590 27.14 -8.66 2.53
N ASP A 591 27.94 -7.88 1.81
CA ASP A 591 28.02 -6.42 1.98
C ASP A 591 26.82 -5.74 1.29
N ASP A 592 25.74 -5.55 2.05
CA ASP A 592 24.53 -4.83 1.61
C ASP A 592 24.58 -3.32 1.90
N GLY A 593 25.68 -2.85 2.50
CA GLY A 593 25.89 -1.46 2.91
C GLY A 593 25.14 -1.04 4.18
N LEU A 594 24.57 -1.97 4.94
CA LEU A 594 23.73 -1.71 6.12
C LEU A 594 24.27 -2.44 7.36
N SER A 595 23.71 -2.12 8.54
CA SER A 595 24.08 -2.74 9.82
C SER A 595 22.88 -3.41 10.49
N GLY A 596 23.14 -4.36 11.40
CA GLY A 596 22.11 -5.10 12.12
C GLY A 596 21.72 -6.42 11.45
N GLU A 597 20.98 -7.26 12.18
CA GLU A 597 20.38 -8.49 11.65
C GLU A 597 18.92 -8.18 11.25
N GLU A 598 18.60 -8.30 9.97
CA GLU A 598 17.23 -8.22 9.46
C GLU A 598 16.38 -9.43 9.87
N GLY A 599 15.06 -9.29 9.76
CA GLY A 599 14.13 -10.41 9.88
C GLY A 599 14.15 -11.31 8.65
N THR A 600 13.40 -12.41 8.73
CA THR A 600 13.11 -13.22 7.54
C THR A 600 12.09 -12.50 6.66
N PHE A 601 12.27 -12.56 5.34
CA PHE A 601 11.50 -11.78 4.40
C PHE A 601 10.28 -12.57 3.90
N SER A 602 9.07 -12.09 4.18
CA SER A 602 7.85 -12.87 4.01
C SER A 602 7.60 -13.30 2.56
N LEU A 603 7.94 -12.44 1.59
CA LEU A 603 7.90 -12.76 0.16
C LEU A 603 8.77 -13.97 -0.19
N CYS A 604 10.00 -14.04 0.31
CA CYS A 604 10.93 -15.13 0.02
C CYS A 604 10.39 -16.48 0.51
N THR A 605 9.71 -16.48 1.65
CA THR A 605 9.05 -17.68 2.19
C THR A 605 7.91 -18.15 1.29
N PHE A 606 7.07 -17.24 0.80
CA PHE A 606 6.00 -17.59 -0.16
C PHE A 606 6.56 -18.01 -1.53
N TRP A 607 7.63 -17.39 -2.01
CA TRP A 607 8.33 -17.82 -3.22
C TRP A 607 8.91 -19.23 -3.08
N LEU A 608 9.43 -19.60 -1.90
CA LEU A 608 9.87 -20.96 -1.64
C LEU A 608 8.69 -21.95 -1.75
N ALA A 609 7.54 -21.64 -1.17
CA ALA A 609 6.35 -22.49 -1.28
C ALA A 609 5.90 -22.66 -2.74
N GLU A 610 5.86 -21.57 -3.51
CA GLU A 610 5.50 -21.65 -4.93
C GLU A 610 6.53 -22.45 -5.74
N ALA A 611 7.83 -22.21 -5.53
CA ALA A 611 8.92 -22.95 -6.17
C ALA A 611 8.83 -24.45 -5.89
N LEU A 612 8.59 -24.83 -4.64
CA LEU A 612 8.39 -26.22 -4.22
C LEU A 612 7.21 -26.88 -4.96
N SER A 613 6.10 -26.16 -5.17
CA SER A 613 4.96 -26.69 -5.92
C SER A 613 5.26 -26.93 -7.41
N ARG A 614 6.20 -26.17 -7.99
CA ARG A 614 6.63 -26.36 -9.37
C ARG A 614 7.60 -27.55 -9.47
N ALA A 615 8.50 -27.66 -8.50
CA ALA A 615 9.43 -28.79 -8.37
C ALA A 615 8.73 -30.11 -8.02
N SER A 616 7.53 -30.07 -7.43
CA SER A 616 6.84 -31.27 -6.95
C SER A 616 6.36 -32.23 -8.04
N THR A 617 6.43 -31.82 -9.30
CA THR A 617 6.19 -32.71 -10.45
C THR A 617 7.23 -33.84 -10.54
N ALA A 618 8.45 -33.63 -10.01
CA ALA A 618 9.47 -34.68 -9.89
C ALA A 618 9.46 -35.38 -8.53
N ASP A 619 8.98 -34.71 -7.48
CA ASP A 619 8.93 -35.23 -6.11
C ASP A 619 7.71 -34.68 -5.37
N VAL A 620 6.65 -35.49 -5.26
CA VAL A 620 5.38 -35.07 -4.65
C VAL A 620 5.53 -34.66 -3.18
N THR A 621 6.58 -35.11 -2.48
CA THR A 621 6.82 -34.74 -1.08
C THR A 621 7.05 -33.23 -0.91
N LEU A 622 7.60 -32.57 -1.94
CA LEU A 622 7.81 -31.14 -1.97
C LEU A 622 6.49 -30.36 -1.94
N LEU A 623 5.41 -30.93 -2.50
CA LEU A 623 4.09 -30.28 -2.47
C LEU A 623 3.51 -30.20 -1.06
N TYR A 624 3.70 -31.24 -0.25
CA TYR A 624 3.30 -31.22 1.15
C TYR A 624 4.10 -30.19 1.94
N LYS A 625 5.40 -30.05 1.64
CA LYS A 625 6.23 -29.00 2.26
C LYS A 625 5.76 -27.60 1.86
N ALA A 626 5.42 -27.39 0.59
CA ALA A 626 4.85 -26.12 0.13
C ALA A 626 3.55 -25.76 0.87
N GLN A 627 2.68 -26.75 1.08
CA GLN A 627 1.44 -26.55 1.83
C GLN A 627 1.71 -26.16 3.29
N ILE A 628 2.61 -26.89 3.98
CA ILE A 628 2.99 -26.59 5.36
C ILE A 628 3.52 -25.16 5.50
N ILE A 629 4.39 -24.72 4.57
CA ILE A 629 4.94 -23.36 4.58
C ILE A 629 3.82 -22.31 4.49
N ILE A 630 2.83 -22.49 3.61
CA ILE A 630 1.70 -21.55 3.52
C ILE A 630 0.87 -21.56 4.81
N ASP A 631 0.54 -22.74 5.34
CA ASP A 631 -0.28 -22.87 6.55
C ASP A 631 0.42 -22.22 7.76
N GLU A 632 1.73 -22.38 7.90
CA GLU A 632 2.55 -21.72 8.93
C GLU A 632 2.66 -20.21 8.70
N MET A 633 2.92 -19.77 7.45
CA MET A 633 3.00 -18.35 7.12
C MET A 633 1.72 -17.61 7.47
N ILE A 634 0.55 -18.21 7.21
CA ILE A 634 -0.75 -17.62 7.55
C ILE A 634 -0.88 -17.33 9.05
N MET A 635 -0.26 -18.15 9.92
CA MET A 635 -0.29 -17.95 11.37
C MET A 635 0.50 -16.73 11.85
N TYR A 636 1.44 -16.22 11.05
CA TYR A 636 2.16 -14.98 11.36
C TYR A 636 1.37 -13.73 10.98
N GLY A 637 0.24 -13.85 10.27
CA GLY A 637 -0.64 -12.71 10.04
C GLY A 637 -1.13 -12.14 11.37
N ASN A 638 -1.33 -10.82 11.43
CA ASN A 638 -1.92 -10.22 12.63
C ASN A 638 -3.38 -10.70 12.82
N HIS A 639 -4.04 -10.26 13.89
CA HIS A 639 -5.41 -10.67 14.22
C HIS A 639 -6.47 -10.34 13.15
N VAL A 640 -6.15 -9.50 12.16
CA VAL A 640 -7.01 -9.19 11.00
C VAL A 640 -6.47 -9.73 9.66
N GLY A 641 -5.45 -10.59 9.70
CA GLY A 641 -4.90 -11.29 8.53
C GLY A 641 -3.98 -10.43 7.67
N LEU A 642 -3.31 -9.43 8.25
CA LEU A 642 -2.36 -8.55 7.57
C LEU A 642 -0.92 -8.89 7.91
N PHE A 643 -0.01 -8.58 7.00
CA PHE A 643 1.41 -8.88 7.11
C PHE A 643 2.27 -7.62 6.95
N SER A 644 3.37 -7.57 7.70
CA SER A 644 4.48 -6.67 7.41
C SER A 644 5.41 -7.26 6.35
N GLU A 645 6.51 -6.56 6.10
CA GLU A 645 7.61 -6.99 5.24
C GLU A 645 8.32 -8.23 5.78
N GLU A 646 8.76 -8.16 7.04
CA GLU A 646 9.62 -9.16 7.65
C GLU A 646 9.04 -9.72 8.96
N ILE A 647 9.56 -10.89 9.35
CA ILE A 647 9.25 -11.57 10.60
C ILE A 647 10.55 -11.80 11.36
N ASP A 648 10.62 -11.30 12.61
CA ASP A 648 11.75 -11.49 13.50
C ASP A 648 11.83 -12.93 14.04
N LYS A 649 12.95 -13.28 14.69
CA LYS A 649 13.16 -14.61 15.30
C LYS A 649 12.14 -15.00 16.38
N ALA A 650 11.40 -14.03 16.92
CA ALA A 650 10.33 -14.23 17.91
C ALA A 650 8.93 -14.26 17.26
N GLY A 651 8.84 -14.17 15.93
CA GLY A 651 7.59 -14.17 15.18
C GLY A 651 6.88 -12.82 15.13
N LYS A 652 7.56 -11.71 15.43
CA LYS A 652 7.00 -10.36 15.39
C LYS A 652 7.23 -9.71 14.03
N HIS A 653 6.27 -8.88 13.64
CA HIS A 653 6.35 -8.06 12.44
C HIS A 653 7.46 -7.01 12.53
N LEU A 654 8.22 -6.88 11.44
CA LEU A 654 9.25 -5.87 11.17
C LEU A 654 9.02 -5.27 9.77
N GLY A 655 9.53 -4.05 9.57
CA GLY A 655 9.37 -3.28 8.34
C GLY A 655 7.98 -2.65 8.18
N ASN A 656 7.74 -2.05 7.02
CA ASN A 656 6.51 -1.32 6.74
C ASN A 656 5.26 -2.22 6.72
N PHE A 657 4.09 -1.62 6.97
CA PHE A 657 2.83 -2.32 7.23
C PHE A 657 1.57 -1.59 6.72
N PRO A 658 0.54 -2.32 6.23
CA PRO A 658 0.66 -3.65 5.64
C PRO A 658 1.52 -3.57 4.37
N GLN A 659 2.32 -4.60 4.12
CA GLN A 659 3.25 -4.58 2.99
C GLN A 659 2.63 -5.29 1.77
N ALA A 660 2.55 -4.57 0.64
CA ALA A 660 1.88 -5.04 -0.57
C ALA A 660 2.54 -6.32 -1.11
N PHE A 661 3.86 -6.35 -1.14
CA PHE A 661 4.63 -7.43 -1.76
C PHE A 661 4.36 -8.81 -1.15
N THR A 662 4.17 -8.88 0.17
CA THR A 662 3.86 -10.06 0.96
C THR A 662 2.46 -10.56 0.66
N HIS A 663 1.49 -9.64 0.59
CA HIS A 663 0.11 -9.98 0.20
C HIS A 663 0.03 -10.49 -1.25
N ILE A 664 0.85 -9.94 -2.16
CA ILE A 664 0.96 -10.45 -3.54
C ILE A 664 1.55 -11.87 -3.54
N ALA A 665 2.63 -12.07 -2.80
CA ALA A 665 3.31 -13.36 -2.70
C ALA A 665 2.38 -14.45 -2.15
N LEU A 666 1.60 -14.13 -1.12
CA LEU A 666 0.58 -15.01 -0.56
C LEU A 666 -0.42 -15.43 -1.64
N ILE A 667 -0.98 -14.49 -2.39
CA ILE A 667 -1.94 -14.77 -3.46
C ILE A 667 -1.31 -15.70 -4.52
N SER A 668 -0.09 -15.39 -4.97
CA SER A 668 0.59 -16.19 -5.98
C SER A 668 0.87 -17.61 -5.50
N ALA A 669 1.42 -17.77 -4.29
CA ALA A 669 1.72 -19.06 -3.71
C ALA A 669 0.45 -19.88 -3.46
N ALA A 670 -0.56 -19.29 -2.82
CA ALA A 670 -1.84 -19.95 -2.55
C ALA A 670 -2.54 -20.39 -3.84
N TYR A 671 -2.48 -19.60 -4.91
CA TYR A 671 -3.04 -19.97 -6.20
C TYR A 671 -2.30 -21.17 -6.82
N ASN A 672 -0.97 -21.12 -6.87
CA ASN A 672 -0.17 -22.12 -7.56
C ASN A 672 -0.09 -23.44 -6.80
N VAL A 673 0.06 -23.40 -5.47
CA VAL A 673 0.05 -24.59 -4.61
C VAL A 673 -1.33 -25.25 -4.63
N ASP A 674 -2.43 -24.50 -4.54
CA ASP A 674 -3.78 -25.06 -4.60
C ASP A 674 -4.05 -25.75 -5.96
N ARG A 675 -3.60 -25.14 -7.05
CA ARG A 675 -3.67 -25.72 -8.39
C ARG A 675 -2.88 -27.03 -8.49
N ALA A 676 -1.66 -27.06 -7.95
CA ALA A 676 -0.83 -28.27 -7.93
C ALA A 676 -1.51 -29.38 -7.12
N LEU A 677 -2.02 -29.07 -5.93
CA LEU A 677 -2.77 -30.00 -5.07
C LEU A 677 -4.04 -30.55 -5.73
N LYS A 678 -4.74 -29.75 -6.55
CA LYS A 678 -5.90 -30.21 -7.33
C LYS A 678 -5.52 -31.13 -8.48
N SER A 679 -4.34 -30.90 -9.08
CA SER A 679 -3.85 -31.69 -10.21
C SER A 679 -3.29 -33.06 -9.81
N THR A 680 -2.78 -33.18 -8.58
CA THR A 680 -2.41 -34.47 -7.99
C THR A 680 -3.68 -35.22 -7.60
N LYS A 681 -4.00 -36.30 -8.34
CA LYS A 681 -4.99 -37.28 -7.85
C LYS A 681 -4.50 -37.76 -6.49
N HIS A 682 -5.27 -37.53 -5.43
CA HIS A 682 -4.99 -38.16 -4.14
C HIS A 682 -4.84 -39.67 -4.38
N PRO A 683 -3.73 -40.30 -3.93
CA PRO A 683 -3.62 -41.76 -3.97
C PRO A 683 -4.73 -42.43 -3.16
#